data_AF-A6EGM8-F1
#
_entry.id   AF-A6EGM8-F1
#
_cell.length_a   1.000
_cell.length_b   1.000
_cell.length_c   1.000
_cell.angle_alpha   90.00
_cell.angle_beta   90.00
_cell.angle_gamma   90.00
#
_symmetry.space_group_name_H-M   'P 1'
#
loop_
_entity.id
_entity.type
_entity.pdbx_description
1 polymer ?
#
loop_
_entity_poly.entity_id
_entity_poly.type
_entity_poly.pdbx_seq_one_letter_code
_entity_poly.pdbx_strand_id
1 'polypeptide(L)'
;MALIIKHGAYYEQHKKDNIMNIKKKSALVLSAATVMLGLYTGAAAQQIEKPLKKNTATTFAIVVDQETYNKAKQEINAYKSALEKQGLGTYIVSHQWTKPEEIKVVLQKLYSDKNRLEGAVLIGDIPIPMVMDAQRLTSAYKFDQARFGFRAAVPSDRFYDDFNLKLNFIKQDSLKAGNFYYSLAPESAPEIHPDIYTARIKAPAIKGKDKYELIRTYLSKVVAEKEQQNRLNHLMVYSGMGYASESQTAWASEQVALREQLPQLFRAGSSAKFVNSRMQGDLKQRLLTEVQREDLDLAIFHQHGESDVQVISGYPNVSFPQPSIENVRRYLRNKIQAANRKKQDVAETKKRFQATLGVPMAWMDDALTDSVVLADSLFEANGNIMMEDVDKIRSNVRMLILDNCYNGSFHKDDYMSGHYVFGSGKTIVAMANSINVLQDVWTTELIGLLQHGVRAGNWFKEQAYLETHLIGDPTFAFTAEGNTDYNELIVNKDGSDPVWKQLLKTGDADLQALALTKIFYAQGAASSSLLKDVYYSAADASTRMQAWKLLSTLNNADFKAVLKDALTDPYEYLRRRSANMAGDFGTDDLVPALVASGIEDWASKRVAYNSGNSMSFMNADLVIAQLQEYLKKPEFAGNTDIQRLIKRQEGTREKVLKEGKVMEDKKAVAKERAFDVNMLRTYTYHELVPQAIAIAADAAEDHKLRLAAVEALGWFPYSYQKDKIVALCDQLIADKNSTAQLREEAMRTKTYLLHFSAEKYQTVAKK
;
A
#
# COMPACT_ATOMS: atom_id res chain seq x y z
N MET A 1 -65.20 38.47 16.72
CA MET A 1 -65.06 38.06 18.14
C MET A 1 -63.63 38.30 18.56
N ALA A 2 -63.23 39.55 18.79
CA ALA A 2 -63.39 40.26 20.06
C ALA A 2 -62.56 39.61 21.19
N LEU A 3 -61.29 40.01 21.34
CA LEU A 3 -60.89 41.04 22.32
C LEU A 3 -59.42 41.46 22.08
N ILE A 4 -59.27 42.57 21.37
CA ILE A 4 -58.10 43.46 21.40
C ILE A 4 -58.64 44.79 21.96
N ILE A 5 -57.74 45.60 22.53
CA ILE A 5 -57.89 46.97 23.05
C ILE A 5 -58.00 47.01 24.59
N LYS A 6 -56.89 47.41 25.25
CA LYS A 6 -56.78 48.75 25.85
C LYS A 6 -55.43 48.98 26.53
N HIS A 7 -54.66 49.90 25.93
CA HIS A 7 -54.16 51.17 26.49
C HIS A 7 -52.85 51.48 25.75
N GLY A 8 -52.68 52.58 25.02
CA GLY A 8 -53.40 53.84 25.08
C GLY A 8 -52.36 54.94 24.89
N ALA A 9 -52.32 55.47 23.69
CA ALA A 9 -51.66 56.68 23.23
C ALA A 9 -51.12 57.63 24.32
N TYR A 10 -49.79 57.74 24.37
CA TYR A 10 -49.07 59.00 24.55
C TYR A 10 -47.68 58.77 23.95
N TYR A 11 -47.10 59.78 23.28
CA TYR A 11 -45.79 59.78 22.60
C TYR A 11 -45.71 59.58 21.07
N GLU A 12 -46.77 59.94 20.33
CA GLU A 12 -46.65 60.28 18.89
C GLU A 12 -46.22 61.75 18.65
N GLN A 13 -45.92 62.54 19.70
CA GLN A 13 -45.59 63.97 19.54
C GLN A 13 -44.18 64.39 19.98
N HIS A 14 -43.35 63.47 20.49
CA HIS A 14 -41.95 63.75 20.85
C HIS A 14 -40.90 63.09 19.94
N LYS A 15 -41.35 62.43 18.85
CA LYS A 15 -40.48 61.65 17.97
C LYS A 15 -39.82 62.46 16.84
N LYS A 16 -40.17 63.74 16.66
CA LYS A 16 -39.60 64.57 15.58
C LYS A 16 -38.44 65.48 16.00
N ASP A 17 -38.33 65.85 17.27
CA ASP A 17 -37.32 66.84 17.69
C ASP A 17 -36.07 66.25 18.39
N ASN A 18 -36.08 64.97 18.76
CA ASN A 18 -34.91 64.30 19.37
C ASN A 18 -34.05 63.47 18.39
N ILE A 19 -34.43 63.38 17.11
CA ILE A 19 -33.70 62.57 16.11
C ILE A 19 -32.55 63.35 15.43
N MET A 20 -32.47 64.67 15.59
CA MET A 20 -31.39 65.46 14.98
C MET A 20 -30.17 65.71 15.88
N ASN A 21 -30.23 65.50 17.20
CA ASN A 21 -29.10 65.79 18.10
C ASN A 21 -28.33 64.55 18.62
N ILE A 22 -28.80 63.32 18.35
CA ILE A 22 -28.07 62.08 18.70
C ILE A 22 -27.18 61.60 17.54
N LYS A 23 -27.30 62.14 16.33
CA LYS A 23 -26.50 61.71 15.16
C LYS A 23 -25.08 62.28 15.09
N LYS A 24 -24.66 63.19 15.99
CA LYS A 24 -23.29 63.75 15.98
C LYS A 24 -22.39 63.30 17.13
N LYS A 25 -22.89 62.57 18.13
CA LYS A 25 -22.04 62.00 19.22
C LYS A 25 -21.90 60.47 19.18
N SER A 26 -22.64 59.76 18.33
CA SER A 26 -22.50 58.30 18.16
C SER A 26 -21.49 57.87 17.09
N ALA A 27 -21.00 58.80 16.25
CA ALA A 27 -20.08 58.49 15.16
C ALA A 27 -18.59 58.37 15.58
N LEU A 28 -18.25 58.79 16.80
CA LEU A 28 -16.86 58.73 17.31
C LEU A 28 -16.63 57.58 18.32
N VAL A 29 -17.70 56.93 18.82
CA VAL A 29 -17.58 55.79 19.76
C VAL A 29 -17.84 54.45 19.05
N LEU A 30 -18.56 54.44 17.92
CA LEU A 30 -18.74 53.22 17.13
C LEU A 30 -17.51 52.88 16.26
N SER A 31 -16.72 53.87 15.86
CA SER A 31 -15.51 53.68 15.05
C SER A 31 -14.32 53.11 15.86
N ALA A 32 -14.33 53.23 17.19
CA ALA A 32 -13.34 52.58 18.06
C ALA A 32 -13.75 51.14 18.48
N ALA A 33 -15.05 50.84 18.53
CA ALA A 33 -15.55 49.50 18.89
C ALA A 33 -15.57 48.52 17.69
N THR A 34 -15.71 49.01 16.45
CA THR A 34 -15.62 48.16 15.25
C THR A 34 -14.17 47.84 14.85
N VAL A 35 -13.17 48.58 15.35
CA VAL A 35 -11.74 48.26 15.17
C VAL A 35 -11.24 47.26 16.23
N MET A 36 -11.92 47.11 17.37
CA MET A 36 -11.55 46.13 18.42
C MET A 36 -12.35 44.82 18.41
N LEU A 37 -13.44 44.69 17.64
CA LEU A 37 -14.14 43.41 17.44
C LEU A 37 -13.84 42.71 16.10
N GLY A 38 -13.03 43.33 15.24
CA GLY A 38 -12.51 42.70 14.01
C GLY A 38 -11.23 41.86 14.20
N LEU A 39 -10.73 41.73 15.44
CA LEU A 39 -9.43 41.11 15.74
C LEU A 39 -9.49 39.68 16.29
N TYR A 40 -10.66 39.03 16.33
CA TYR A 40 -10.79 37.66 16.88
C TYR A 40 -11.36 36.62 15.91
N THR A 41 -11.30 36.86 14.60
CA THR A 41 -11.38 35.80 13.57
C THR A 41 -10.31 36.00 12.51
N GLY A 42 -9.08 36.27 12.94
CA GLY A 42 -7.91 36.16 12.06
C GLY A 42 -7.57 34.68 11.91
N ALA A 43 -8.03 34.03 10.83
CA ALA A 43 -7.29 32.89 10.30
C ALA A 43 -5.91 33.44 9.92
N ALA A 44 -4.91 33.24 10.78
CA ALA A 44 -3.56 33.74 10.53
C ALA A 44 -3.07 33.13 9.20
N ALA A 45 -2.65 33.95 8.25
CA ALA A 45 -2.12 33.42 6.99
C ALA A 45 -0.96 32.44 7.25
N GLN A 46 -0.87 31.39 6.44
CA GLN A 46 0.21 30.41 6.52
C GLN A 46 1.58 31.10 6.46
N GLN A 47 2.49 30.73 7.35
CA GLN A 47 3.84 31.27 7.36
C GLN A 47 4.73 30.42 6.46
N ILE A 48 5.28 31.03 5.41
CA ILE A 48 6.16 30.35 4.44
C ILE A 48 7.54 31.00 4.47
N GLU A 49 8.51 30.28 5.01
CA GLU A 49 9.92 30.64 4.93
C GLU A 49 10.55 30.04 3.67
N LYS A 50 11.06 30.90 2.79
CA LYS A 50 11.68 30.48 1.51
C LYS A 50 13.08 29.89 1.72
N PRO A 51 13.60 29.13 0.73
CA PRO A 51 14.98 28.69 0.72
C PRO A 51 15.95 29.88 0.75
N LEU A 52 17.10 29.74 1.42
CA LEU A 52 18.13 30.81 1.43
C LEU A 52 18.75 30.98 0.03
N LYS A 53 19.04 29.86 -0.65
CA LYS A 53 19.55 29.85 -2.03
C LYS A 53 18.38 29.78 -3.02
N LYS A 54 18.33 30.72 -3.97
CA LYS A 54 17.27 30.80 -4.98
C LYS A 54 17.47 29.88 -6.20
N ASN A 55 18.68 29.38 -6.43
CA ASN A 55 19.06 28.60 -7.62
C ASN A 55 19.53 27.18 -7.23
N THR A 56 18.69 26.43 -6.51
CA THR A 56 18.90 25.00 -6.28
C THR A 56 18.29 24.20 -7.42
N ALA A 57 18.82 23.01 -7.70
CA ALA A 57 18.33 22.15 -8.78
C ALA A 57 16.88 21.68 -8.53
N THR A 58 16.57 21.31 -7.28
CA THR A 58 15.25 20.95 -6.81
C THR A 58 14.94 21.64 -5.48
N THR A 59 13.68 21.56 -5.04
CA THR A 59 13.24 22.11 -3.75
C THR A 59 12.46 21.10 -2.92
N PHE A 60 12.36 21.35 -1.62
CA PHE A 60 11.69 20.49 -0.64
C PHE A 60 10.87 21.32 0.35
N ALA A 61 9.79 20.76 0.90
CA ALA A 61 8.94 21.45 1.87
C ALA A 61 8.89 20.74 3.23
N ILE A 62 9.18 21.49 4.29
CA ILE A 62 8.90 21.09 5.67
C ILE A 62 7.53 21.67 6.04
N VAL A 63 6.52 20.82 6.09
CA VAL A 63 5.16 21.18 6.53
C VAL A 63 5.03 20.82 8.01
N VAL A 64 4.71 21.79 8.85
CA VAL A 64 4.68 21.60 10.31
C VAL A 64 3.50 22.34 10.94
N ASP A 65 2.89 21.76 11.97
CA ASP A 65 1.87 22.49 12.73
C ASP A 65 2.51 23.59 13.60
N GLN A 66 1.74 24.65 13.90
CA GLN A 66 2.27 25.81 14.60
C GLN A 66 2.83 25.49 15.99
N GLU A 67 2.22 24.55 16.72
CA GLU A 67 2.67 24.21 18.07
C GLU A 67 3.99 23.45 18.05
N THR A 68 4.09 22.43 17.18
CA THR A 68 5.34 21.71 16.96
C THR A 68 6.45 22.63 16.48
N TYR A 69 6.16 23.54 15.54
CA TYR A 69 7.15 24.53 15.10
C TYR A 69 7.62 25.41 16.26
N ASN A 70 6.71 25.91 17.10
CA ASN A 70 7.09 26.74 18.26
C ASN A 70 7.95 25.97 19.26
N LYS A 71 7.73 24.66 19.43
CA LYS A 71 8.43 23.80 20.40
C LYS A 71 9.75 23.22 19.88
N ALA A 72 9.93 23.09 18.57
CA ALA A 72 11.09 22.46 17.92
C ALA A 72 11.74 23.35 16.83
N LYS A 73 11.54 24.69 16.93
CA LYS A 73 11.98 25.66 15.91
C LYS A 73 13.47 25.55 15.59
N GLN A 74 14.31 25.38 16.62
CA GLN A 74 15.76 25.32 16.46
C GLN A 74 16.16 24.09 15.63
N GLU A 75 15.59 22.93 15.94
CA GLU A 75 15.90 21.66 15.29
C GLU A 75 15.34 21.61 13.86
N ILE A 76 14.15 22.18 13.63
CA ILE A 76 13.57 22.33 12.28
C ILE A 76 14.44 23.23 11.41
N ASN A 77 14.94 24.35 11.96
CA ASN A 77 15.84 25.26 11.24
C ASN A 77 17.20 24.62 10.96
N ALA A 78 17.74 23.84 11.90
CA ALA A 78 18.96 23.07 11.69
C ALA A 78 18.78 22.02 10.58
N TYR A 79 17.64 21.33 10.58
CA TYR A 79 17.28 20.37 9.54
C TYR A 79 17.17 21.03 8.16
N LYS A 80 16.44 22.16 8.04
CA LYS A 80 16.44 22.99 6.83
C LYS A 80 17.85 23.35 6.36
N SER A 81 18.69 23.81 7.27
CA SER A 81 20.06 24.23 6.95
C SER A 81 20.93 23.08 6.43
N ALA A 82 20.78 21.88 7.01
CA ALA A 82 21.48 20.68 6.56
C ALA A 82 21.06 20.28 5.13
N LEU A 83 19.77 20.37 4.79
CA LEU A 83 19.27 20.12 3.44
C LEU A 83 19.81 21.12 2.42
N GLU A 84 19.81 22.41 2.76
CA GLU A 84 20.32 23.45 1.86
C GLU A 84 21.83 23.36 1.63
N LYS A 85 22.59 22.85 2.62
CA LYS A 85 24.01 22.52 2.47
C LYS A 85 24.22 21.40 1.45
N GLN A 86 23.30 20.44 1.38
CA GLN A 86 23.27 19.35 0.39
C GLN A 86 22.68 19.78 -0.97
N GLY A 87 22.41 21.08 -1.17
CA GLY A 87 21.92 21.61 -2.44
C GLY A 87 20.42 21.53 -2.65
N LEU A 88 19.65 21.12 -1.63
CA LEU A 88 18.19 21.01 -1.70
C LEU A 88 17.51 22.25 -1.10
N GLY A 89 16.95 23.12 -1.95
CA GLY A 89 16.32 24.36 -1.50
C GLY A 89 15.08 24.07 -0.65
N THR A 90 15.05 24.52 0.61
CA THR A 90 14.04 24.03 1.56
C THR A 90 13.11 25.12 2.08
N TYR A 91 11.80 24.92 1.90
CA TYR A 91 10.75 25.73 2.49
C TYR A 91 10.41 25.23 3.91
N ILE A 92 10.05 26.15 4.81
CA ILE A 92 9.28 25.81 6.01
C ILE A 92 7.90 26.42 5.86
N VAL A 93 6.87 25.60 6.03
CA VAL A 93 5.46 25.97 5.95
C VAL A 93 4.83 25.64 7.30
N SER A 94 4.59 26.65 8.13
CA SER A 94 3.96 26.49 9.44
C SER A 94 2.58 27.14 9.50
N HIS A 95 1.61 26.40 10.04
CA HIS A 95 0.25 26.89 10.21
C HIS A 95 -0.52 26.11 11.28
N GLN A 96 -1.65 26.64 11.73
CA GLN A 96 -2.63 25.89 12.51
C GLN A 96 -3.54 25.15 11.53
N TRP A 97 -3.11 23.97 11.10
CA TRP A 97 -3.82 23.19 10.08
C TRP A 97 -5.19 22.73 10.60
N THR A 98 -6.25 23.11 9.91
CA THR A 98 -7.62 22.70 10.28
C THR A 98 -8.16 21.61 9.38
N LYS A 99 -7.60 21.45 8.18
CA LYS A 99 -8.02 20.44 7.20
C LYS A 99 -6.90 20.09 6.20
N PRO A 100 -6.87 18.86 5.65
CA PRO A 100 -5.87 18.42 4.68
C PRO A 100 -5.71 19.31 3.43
N GLU A 101 -6.79 19.90 2.92
CA GLU A 101 -6.78 20.67 1.68
C GLU A 101 -5.86 21.90 1.75
N GLU A 102 -5.73 22.50 2.94
CA GLU A 102 -4.86 23.66 3.16
C GLU A 102 -3.41 23.34 2.84
N ILE A 103 -2.96 22.14 3.18
CA ILE A 103 -1.60 21.65 2.90
C ILE A 103 -1.47 21.30 1.41
N LYS A 104 -2.45 20.57 0.86
CA LYS A 104 -2.43 20.15 -0.56
C LYS A 104 -2.31 21.36 -1.49
N VAL A 105 -3.05 22.44 -1.22
CA VAL A 105 -2.99 23.69 -2.00
C VAL A 105 -1.59 24.31 -1.97
N VAL A 106 -0.91 24.31 -0.81
CA VAL A 106 0.46 24.83 -0.71
C VAL A 106 1.44 23.97 -1.51
N LEU A 107 1.36 22.65 -1.36
CA LEU A 107 2.26 21.73 -2.04
C LEU A 107 2.10 21.82 -3.57
N GLN A 108 0.86 21.89 -4.08
CA GLN A 108 0.58 22.08 -5.51
C GLN A 108 1.14 23.41 -6.03
N LYS A 109 1.04 24.49 -5.24
CA LYS A 109 1.62 25.78 -5.58
C LYS A 109 3.14 25.71 -5.67
N LEU A 110 3.80 25.14 -4.66
CA LEU A 110 5.26 24.98 -4.64
C LEU A 110 5.75 24.05 -5.76
N TYR A 111 5.00 23.00 -6.09
CA TYR A 111 5.32 22.12 -7.21
C TYR A 111 5.24 22.82 -8.57
N SER A 112 4.33 23.79 -8.72
CA SER A 112 4.15 24.57 -9.95
C SER A 112 5.15 25.73 -10.09
N ASP A 113 5.99 25.99 -9.08
CA ASP A 113 7.02 27.03 -9.15
C ASP A 113 8.17 26.62 -10.09
N LYS A 114 8.98 27.60 -10.50
CA LYS A 114 10.08 27.40 -11.46
C LYS A 114 11.08 26.32 -11.04
N ASN A 115 11.45 26.27 -9.76
CA ASN A 115 12.29 25.21 -9.22
C ASN A 115 11.36 24.13 -8.68
N ARG A 116 11.39 22.94 -9.30
CA ARG A 116 10.42 21.89 -9.00
C ARG A 116 10.54 21.42 -7.56
N LEU A 117 9.40 21.24 -6.91
CA LEU A 117 9.31 20.56 -5.61
C LEU A 117 9.48 19.06 -5.85
N GLU A 118 10.49 18.43 -5.24
CA GLU A 118 10.68 16.98 -5.33
C GLU A 118 9.91 16.20 -4.26
N GLY A 119 9.67 16.82 -3.10
CA GLY A 119 9.07 16.17 -1.95
C GLY A 119 8.70 17.10 -0.80
N ALA A 120 8.05 16.53 0.22
CA ALA A 120 7.75 17.19 1.48
C ALA A 120 7.88 16.24 2.69
N VAL A 121 7.99 16.80 3.88
CA VAL A 121 7.83 16.07 5.15
C VAL A 121 6.78 16.73 6.01
N LEU A 122 5.95 15.90 6.65
CA LEU A 122 4.84 16.28 7.51
C LEU A 122 5.26 16.10 8.97
N ILE A 123 5.50 17.20 9.70
CA ILE A 123 6.02 17.17 11.08
C ILE A 123 4.94 17.56 12.08
N GLY A 124 4.73 16.70 13.09
CA GLY A 124 3.80 16.95 14.19
C GLY A 124 2.36 16.51 13.90
N ASP A 125 1.41 17.28 14.41
CA ASP A 125 -0.02 16.99 14.38
C ASP A 125 -0.66 17.46 13.05
N ILE A 126 -0.13 16.93 11.96
CA ILE A 126 -0.69 17.14 10.63
C ILE A 126 -1.99 16.32 10.48
N PRO A 127 -3.07 16.85 9.89
CA PRO A 127 -4.28 16.10 9.57
C PRO A 127 -4.01 14.79 8.79
N ILE A 128 -4.87 13.79 8.96
CA ILE A 128 -4.72 12.45 8.36
C ILE A 128 -5.92 12.15 7.46
N PRO A 129 -5.71 12.09 6.14
CA PRO A 129 -6.72 11.66 5.19
C PRO A 129 -7.00 10.16 5.32
N MET A 130 -8.28 9.81 5.43
CA MET A 130 -8.83 8.46 5.55
C MET A 130 -9.64 8.16 4.29
N VAL A 131 -9.08 7.40 3.36
CA VAL A 131 -9.61 7.25 2.00
C VAL A 131 -10.52 6.02 1.88
N MET A 132 -11.76 6.26 1.45
CA MET A 132 -12.79 5.28 1.10
C MET A 132 -12.84 5.08 -0.42
N ASP A 133 -13.48 4.01 -0.89
CA ASP A 133 -13.69 3.71 -2.32
C ASP A 133 -12.42 3.59 -3.18
N ALA A 134 -11.27 3.36 -2.54
CA ALA A 134 -9.95 3.31 -3.20
C ALA A 134 -9.29 1.92 -3.12
N GLN A 135 -10.07 0.86 -2.95
CA GLN A 135 -9.55 -0.51 -2.74
C GLN A 135 -8.67 -1.00 -3.89
N ARG A 136 -8.95 -0.54 -5.11
CA ARG A 136 -8.16 -0.85 -6.31
C ARG A 136 -6.79 -0.18 -6.32
N LEU A 137 -6.54 0.77 -5.42
CA LEU A 137 -5.25 1.45 -5.20
C LEU A 137 -4.45 0.82 -4.05
N THR A 138 -4.97 -0.27 -3.46
CA THR A 138 -4.32 -1.00 -2.36
C THR A 138 -3.77 -2.33 -2.85
N SER A 139 -2.77 -2.87 -2.16
CA SER A 139 -2.17 -4.16 -2.53
C SER A 139 -3.05 -5.37 -2.14
N ALA A 140 -3.74 -5.31 -0.99
CA ALA A 140 -4.56 -6.42 -0.46
C ALA A 140 -5.95 -6.01 0.06
N TYR A 141 -6.20 -4.73 0.28
CA TYR A 141 -7.28 -4.28 1.15
C TYR A 141 -8.62 -4.15 0.41
N LYS A 142 -9.41 -5.25 0.39
CA LYS A 142 -10.70 -5.36 -0.33
C LYS A 142 -11.94 -5.45 0.58
N PHE A 143 -11.98 -4.73 1.70
CA PHE A 143 -13.10 -4.83 2.64
C PHE A 143 -14.46 -4.47 2.03
N ASP A 144 -15.54 -5.06 2.55
CA ASP A 144 -16.91 -4.63 2.21
C ASP A 144 -17.25 -3.35 3.00
N GLN A 145 -17.25 -2.21 2.32
CA GLN A 145 -17.51 -0.91 2.95
C GLN A 145 -18.95 -0.78 3.47
N ALA A 146 -19.92 -1.48 2.87
CA ALA A 146 -21.30 -1.48 3.36
C ALA A 146 -21.39 -2.18 4.72
N ARG A 147 -20.58 -3.23 4.94
CA ARG A 147 -20.51 -3.97 6.19
C ARG A 147 -19.65 -3.29 7.26
N PHE A 148 -18.50 -2.73 6.88
CA PHE A 148 -17.50 -2.24 7.83
C PHE A 148 -17.57 -0.72 8.06
N GLY A 149 -18.27 0.02 7.21
CA GLY A 149 -18.38 1.48 7.27
C GLY A 149 -17.01 2.15 7.17
N PHE A 150 -16.82 3.25 7.91
CA PHE A 150 -15.57 4.02 7.94
C PHE A 150 -14.34 3.25 8.47
N ARG A 151 -14.52 2.07 9.08
CA ARG A 151 -13.38 1.20 9.43
C ARG A 151 -12.68 0.62 8.19
N ALA A 152 -13.34 0.66 7.04
CA ALA A 152 -12.75 0.28 5.75
C ALA A 152 -11.95 1.43 5.10
N ALA A 153 -11.74 2.56 5.76
CA ALA A 153 -10.92 3.63 5.22
C ALA A 153 -9.42 3.29 5.29
N VAL A 154 -8.67 3.75 4.31
CA VAL A 154 -7.20 3.64 4.25
C VAL A 154 -6.58 4.98 4.67
N PRO A 155 -5.87 5.05 5.82
CA PRO A 155 -5.09 6.22 6.18
C PRO A 155 -3.95 6.41 5.17
N SER A 156 -3.90 7.57 4.51
CA SER A 156 -2.95 7.78 3.42
C SER A 156 -2.51 9.22 3.21
N ASP A 157 -1.20 9.42 3.21
CA ASP A 157 -0.58 10.68 2.78
C ASP A 157 -0.53 10.82 1.24
N ARG A 158 -0.98 9.81 0.47
CA ARG A 158 -1.17 9.94 -0.99
C ARG A 158 -2.07 11.10 -1.39
N PHE A 159 -2.96 11.51 -0.48
CA PHE A 159 -3.74 12.74 -0.62
C PHE A 159 -2.87 13.97 -0.91
N TYR A 160 -1.72 14.07 -0.23
CA TYR A 160 -0.82 15.23 -0.25
C TYR A 160 0.19 15.21 -1.38
N ASP A 161 0.50 14.03 -1.94
CA ASP A 161 1.64 13.86 -2.83
C ASP A 161 1.32 13.33 -4.22
N ASP A 162 0.12 12.76 -4.41
CA ASP A 162 -0.46 12.45 -5.70
C ASP A 162 -1.54 13.50 -6.04
N PHE A 163 -1.17 14.42 -6.93
CA PHE A 163 -2.07 15.51 -7.33
C PHE A 163 -3.10 15.06 -8.36
N ASN A 164 -2.95 13.86 -8.94
CA ASN A 164 -3.88 13.27 -9.89
C ASN A 164 -5.06 12.58 -9.19
N LEU A 165 -4.92 12.25 -7.90
CA LEU A 165 -6.02 11.73 -7.09
C LEU A 165 -7.06 12.81 -6.79
N LYS A 166 -8.31 12.52 -7.20
CA LYS A 166 -9.50 13.32 -6.91
C LYS A 166 -10.28 12.68 -5.76
N LEU A 167 -10.33 13.39 -4.65
CA LEU A 167 -10.88 12.90 -3.38
C LEU A 167 -11.98 13.84 -2.90
N ASN A 168 -13.19 13.30 -2.74
CA ASN A 168 -14.37 14.03 -2.29
C ASN A 168 -14.47 13.96 -0.77
N PHE A 169 -14.48 15.11 -0.10
CA PHE A 169 -14.62 15.18 1.36
C PHE A 169 -15.96 14.59 1.82
N ILE A 170 -15.92 13.75 2.85
CA ILE A 170 -17.10 13.15 3.47
C ILE A 170 -17.39 13.83 4.80
N LYS A 171 -16.46 13.73 5.76
CA LYS A 171 -16.58 14.31 7.11
C LYS A 171 -15.25 14.25 7.86
N GLN A 172 -15.11 15.07 8.89
CA GLN A 172 -14.10 14.90 9.93
C GLN A 172 -14.56 13.83 10.93
N ASP A 173 -13.63 13.05 11.47
CA ASP A 173 -13.93 12.06 12.51
C ASP A 173 -14.28 12.78 13.82
N SER A 174 -15.39 12.37 14.44
CA SER A 174 -15.91 13.00 15.66
C SER A 174 -15.18 12.57 16.93
N LEU A 175 -14.45 11.45 16.91
CA LEU A 175 -13.70 10.91 18.04
C LEU A 175 -12.21 11.19 17.92
N LYS A 176 -11.69 11.20 16.69
CA LYS A 176 -10.30 11.52 16.36
C LYS A 176 -10.24 12.73 15.44
N ALA A 177 -10.34 13.94 15.98
CA ALA A 177 -10.43 15.17 15.19
C ALA A 177 -9.30 15.35 14.15
N GLY A 178 -8.14 14.70 14.32
CA GLY A 178 -7.07 14.70 13.31
C GLY A 178 -7.38 13.89 12.05
N ASN A 179 -8.42 13.06 12.03
CA ASN A 179 -8.76 12.18 10.90
C ASN A 179 -9.89 12.78 10.04
N PHE A 180 -9.72 12.73 8.72
CA PHE A 180 -10.64 13.32 7.74
C PHE A 180 -11.00 12.28 6.68
N TYR A 181 -12.28 11.95 6.54
CA TYR A 181 -12.74 10.94 5.59
C TYR A 181 -13.00 11.53 4.20
N TYR A 182 -12.50 10.82 3.20
CA TYR A 182 -12.68 11.14 1.77
C TYR A 182 -13.15 9.91 1.01
N SER A 183 -13.84 10.10 -0.11
CA SER A 183 -14.14 9.05 -1.10
C SER A 183 -13.37 9.31 -2.38
N LEU A 184 -12.82 8.27 -3.00
CA LEU A 184 -12.23 8.34 -4.33
C LEU A 184 -13.29 8.66 -5.37
N ALA A 185 -13.12 9.79 -6.05
CA ALA A 185 -14.04 10.24 -7.08
C ALA A 185 -14.06 9.22 -8.25
N PRO A 186 -15.23 8.96 -8.87
CA PRO A 186 -15.35 8.01 -9.98
C PRO A 186 -14.40 8.25 -11.16
N GLU A 187 -14.05 9.51 -11.42
CA GLU A 187 -13.16 9.96 -12.49
C GLU A 187 -11.71 10.20 -12.05
N SER A 188 -11.36 9.82 -10.81
CA SER A 188 -9.98 9.88 -10.31
C SER A 188 -9.06 8.95 -11.11
N ALA A 189 -7.77 9.25 -11.10
CA ALA A 189 -6.76 8.32 -11.59
C ALA A 189 -6.89 6.96 -10.87
N PRO A 190 -6.93 5.84 -11.61
CA PRO A 190 -7.01 4.48 -11.07
C PRO A 190 -5.65 3.86 -10.73
N GLU A 191 -4.60 4.68 -10.64
CA GLU A 191 -3.25 4.29 -10.22
C GLU A 191 -2.74 5.26 -9.15
N ILE A 192 -1.77 4.81 -8.36
CA ILE A 192 -0.96 5.68 -7.50
C ILE A 192 0.27 6.09 -8.30
N HIS A 193 0.44 7.38 -8.53
CA HIS A 193 1.59 7.95 -9.22
C HIS A 193 1.93 9.30 -8.59
N PRO A 194 2.67 9.31 -7.46
CA PRO A 194 2.95 10.53 -6.73
C PRO A 194 3.77 11.53 -7.56
N ASP A 195 3.33 12.79 -7.62
CA ASP A 195 4.05 13.88 -8.26
C ASP A 195 5.31 14.25 -7.45
N ILE A 196 5.16 14.24 -6.12
CA ILE A 196 6.22 14.44 -5.13
C ILE A 196 6.22 13.28 -4.15
N TYR A 197 7.27 13.11 -3.36
CA TYR A 197 7.24 12.15 -2.25
C TYR A 197 6.84 12.83 -0.94
N THR A 198 6.16 12.11 -0.05
CA THR A 198 5.95 12.54 1.34
C THR A 198 6.41 11.51 2.37
N ALA A 199 6.75 12.02 3.55
CA ALA A 199 6.94 11.21 4.76
C ALA A 199 6.40 11.94 5.98
N ARG A 200 6.24 11.19 7.07
CA ARG A 200 5.72 11.72 8.33
C ARG A 200 6.74 11.61 9.47
N ILE A 201 6.92 12.73 10.19
CA ILE A 201 7.61 12.80 11.48
C ILE A 201 6.53 13.10 12.53
N LYS A 202 5.82 12.04 12.94
CA LYS A 202 4.81 12.08 14.02
C LYS A 202 5.30 11.22 15.17
N ALA A 203 5.64 11.81 16.31
CA ALA A 203 6.13 11.03 17.44
C ALA A 203 5.09 9.97 17.89
N PRO A 204 5.50 8.71 18.12
CA PRO A 204 4.66 7.70 18.75
C PRO A 204 4.38 8.04 20.22
N ALA A 205 3.26 7.56 20.75
CA ALA A 205 2.85 7.79 22.13
C ALA A 205 3.60 6.88 23.13
N ILE A 206 4.90 7.13 23.34
CA ILE A 206 5.73 6.36 24.27
C ILE A 206 5.48 6.81 25.71
N LYS A 207 5.17 5.86 26.59
CA LYS A 207 4.91 6.12 28.01
C LYS A 207 6.05 6.90 28.67
N GLY A 208 5.73 8.04 29.26
CA GLY A 208 6.67 8.89 30.00
C GLY A 208 7.56 9.78 29.14
N LYS A 209 7.37 9.82 27.81
CA LYS A 209 8.10 10.71 26.91
C LYS A 209 7.20 11.81 26.36
N ASP A 210 7.74 13.02 26.24
CA ASP A 210 7.08 14.15 25.59
C ASP A 210 7.27 14.07 24.06
N LYS A 211 6.19 14.27 23.31
CA LYS A 211 6.21 14.14 21.85
C LYS A 211 7.09 15.19 21.16
N TYR A 212 7.18 16.40 21.69
CA TYR A 212 8.01 17.47 21.13
C TYR A 212 9.48 17.19 21.40
N GLU A 213 9.82 16.65 22.58
CA GLU A 213 11.18 16.20 22.88
C GLU A 213 11.63 15.05 21.98
N LEU A 214 10.73 14.10 21.71
CA LEU A 214 10.99 13.04 20.72
C LEU A 214 11.28 13.62 19.33
N ILE A 215 10.48 14.60 18.87
CA ILE A 215 10.70 15.28 17.59
C ILE A 215 12.03 16.03 17.57
N ARG A 216 12.37 16.80 18.61
CA ARG A 216 13.65 17.52 18.70
C ARG A 216 14.85 16.58 18.66
N THR A 217 14.82 15.51 19.46
CA THR A 217 15.87 14.50 19.52
C THR A 217 16.04 13.82 18.17
N TYR A 218 14.92 13.44 17.54
CA TYR A 218 14.93 12.83 16.22
C TYR A 218 15.51 13.75 15.15
N LEU A 219 15.08 15.02 15.07
CA LEU A 219 15.60 15.97 14.09
C LEU A 219 17.09 16.26 14.30
N SER A 220 17.55 16.34 15.56
CA SER A 220 18.97 16.47 15.87
C SER A 220 19.79 15.27 15.39
N LYS A 221 19.25 14.05 15.56
CA LYS A 221 19.82 12.82 15.00
C LYS A 221 19.89 12.87 13.47
N VAL A 222 18.83 13.31 12.79
CA VAL A 222 18.81 13.44 11.33
C VAL A 222 19.87 14.42 10.84
N VAL A 223 19.99 15.59 11.48
CA VAL A 223 21.03 16.58 11.15
C VAL A 223 22.42 15.99 11.32
N ALA A 224 22.67 15.24 12.38
CA ALA A 224 23.95 14.59 12.62
C ALA A 224 24.28 13.54 11.55
N GLU A 225 23.30 12.75 11.10
CA GLU A 225 23.50 11.74 10.05
C GLU A 225 23.79 12.38 8.68
N LYS A 226 23.18 13.53 8.37
CA LYS A 226 23.43 14.24 7.09
C LYS A 226 24.86 14.73 6.90
N GLU A 227 25.64 14.82 7.98
CA GLU A 227 27.06 15.17 7.95
C GLU A 227 27.97 13.93 7.79
N GLN A 228 27.40 12.72 7.87
CA GLN A 228 28.14 11.47 7.70
C GLN A 228 28.25 11.08 6.24
N GLN A 229 29.31 10.36 5.91
CA GLN A 229 29.42 9.63 4.64
C GLN A 229 29.06 8.18 4.92
N ASN A 230 27.92 7.73 4.40
CA ASN A 230 27.38 6.39 4.65
C ASN A 230 27.01 5.71 3.33
N ARG A 231 27.88 4.83 2.84
CA ARG A 231 27.61 4.00 1.65
C ARG A 231 26.73 2.81 2.04
N LEU A 232 25.93 2.32 1.11
CA LEU A 232 25.14 1.09 1.30
C LEU A 232 26.05 -0.14 1.14
N ASN A 233 26.63 -0.62 2.24
CA ASN A 233 27.57 -1.74 2.27
C ASN A 233 27.04 -2.95 3.03
N HIS A 234 26.08 -2.75 3.94
CA HIS A 234 25.58 -3.81 4.81
C HIS A 234 24.05 -3.91 4.78
N LEU A 235 23.55 -5.03 4.27
CA LEU A 235 22.14 -5.37 4.18
C LEU A 235 21.82 -6.58 5.05
N MET A 236 20.66 -6.54 5.71
CA MET A 236 19.99 -7.73 6.23
C MET A 236 18.59 -7.84 5.61
N VAL A 237 18.23 -9.04 5.16
CA VAL A 237 16.86 -9.40 4.77
C VAL A 237 16.35 -10.50 5.69
N TYR A 238 15.18 -10.30 6.27
CA TYR A 238 14.46 -11.29 7.06
C TYR A 238 13.18 -11.73 6.37
N SER A 239 13.02 -13.03 6.13
CA SER A 239 11.77 -13.63 5.64
C SER A 239 11.09 -14.43 6.77
N GLY A 240 10.04 -13.84 7.32
CA GLY A 240 9.24 -14.39 8.40
C GLY A 240 8.30 -15.52 7.97
N MET A 241 7.64 -16.12 8.96
CA MET A 241 6.67 -17.19 8.71
C MET A 241 5.49 -16.69 7.87
N GLY A 242 5.02 -17.51 6.93
CA GLY A 242 3.88 -17.20 6.06
C GLY A 242 4.23 -16.37 4.82
N TYR A 243 5.31 -15.60 4.84
CA TYR A 243 5.75 -14.79 3.69
C TYR A 243 6.04 -15.68 2.47
N ALA A 244 5.50 -15.30 1.31
CA ALA A 244 5.59 -16.07 0.05
C ALA A 244 5.30 -17.58 0.20
N SER A 245 4.39 -17.96 1.11
CA SER A 245 4.10 -19.37 1.44
C SER A 245 5.33 -20.18 1.88
N GLU A 246 6.33 -19.47 2.41
CA GLU A 246 7.65 -19.98 2.81
C GLU A 246 8.34 -20.78 1.70
N SER A 247 8.23 -20.30 0.47
CA SER A 247 8.88 -20.89 -0.70
C SER A 247 10.39 -20.64 -0.65
N GLN A 248 11.17 -21.73 -0.62
CA GLN A 248 12.64 -21.64 -0.63
C GLN A 248 13.17 -21.13 -1.97
N THR A 249 12.50 -21.43 -3.09
CA THR A 249 12.89 -20.91 -4.40
C THR A 249 12.64 -19.40 -4.50
N ALA A 250 11.54 -18.90 -3.93
CA ALA A 250 11.29 -17.46 -3.84
C ALA A 250 12.38 -16.76 -3.01
N TRP A 251 12.68 -17.32 -1.83
CA TRP A 251 13.73 -16.81 -0.94
C TRP A 251 15.13 -16.85 -1.57
N ALA A 252 15.45 -17.88 -2.33
CA ALA A 252 16.73 -17.98 -3.06
C ALA A 252 16.77 -17.04 -4.26
N SER A 253 15.66 -16.90 -4.99
CA SER A 253 15.57 -16.04 -6.17
C SER A 253 15.67 -14.55 -5.82
N GLU A 254 15.16 -14.14 -4.67
CA GLU A 254 15.31 -12.77 -4.17
C GLU A 254 16.78 -12.40 -3.93
N GLN A 255 17.60 -13.34 -3.45
CA GLN A 255 19.04 -13.11 -3.24
C GLN A 255 19.78 -12.85 -4.55
N VAL A 256 19.39 -13.55 -5.62
CA VAL A 256 19.95 -13.34 -6.96
C VAL A 256 19.56 -11.96 -7.48
N ALA A 257 18.27 -11.61 -7.42
CA ALA A 257 17.79 -10.30 -7.86
C ALA A 257 18.47 -9.15 -7.07
N LEU A 258 18.56 -9.26 -5.74
CA LEU A 258 19.25 -8.26 -4.92
C LEU A 258 20.74 -8.16 -5.25
N ARG A 259 21.38 -9.24 -5.67
CA ARG A 259 22.78 -9.20 -6.14
C ARG A 259 22.94 -8.47 -7.46
N GLU A 260 21.98 -8.60 -8.36
CA GLU A 260 21.94 -7.85 -9.63
C GLU A 260 21.68 -6.35 -9.37
N GLN A 261 20.74 -6.03 -8.47
CA GLN A 261 20.35 -4.65 -8.12
C GLN A 261 21.41 -3.92 -7.27
N LEU A 262 22.07 -4.63 -6.35
CA LEU A 262 23.00 -4.08 -5.36
C LEU A 262 24.33 -4.86 -5.33
N PRO A 263 25.07 -4.91 -6.46
CA PRO A 263 26.24 -5.79 -6.61
C PRO A 263 27.37 -5.47 -5.61
N GLN A 264 27.45 -4.23 -5.10
CA GLN A 264 28.47 -3.83 -4.12
C GLN A 264 28.31 -4.51 -2.76
N LEU A 265 27.08 -4.89 -2.38
CA LEU A 265 26.80 -5.61 -1.12
C LEU A 265 27.42 -7.01 -1.09
N PHE A 266 27.76 -7.56 -2.26
CA PHE A 266 28.27 -8.92 -2.44
C PHE A 266 29.79 -8.95 -2.72
N ARG A 267 30.49 -7.85 -2.48
CA ARG A 267 31.96 -7.74 -2.60
C ARG A 267 32.63 -7.82 -1.23
N ALA A 268 33.92 -8.16 -1.22
CA ALA A 268 34.72 -8.18 0.00
C ALA A 268 34.71 -6.81 0.70
N GLY A 269 34.49 -6.80 2.02
CA GLY A 269 34.33 -5.58 2.82
C GLY A 269 32.87 -5.16 3.05
N SER A 270 31.94 -5.71 2.27
CA SER A 270 30.48 -5.52 2.41
C SER A 270 29.82 -6.78 2.98
N SER A 271 28.52 -6.72 3.29
CA SER A 271 27.76 -7.91 3.67
C SER A 271 26.28 -7.85 3.28
N ALA A 272 25.77 -8.93 2.68
CA ALA A 272 24.34 -9.19 2.56
C ALA A 272 23.97 -10.44 3.38
N LYS A 273 23.15 -10.28 4.42
CA LYS A 273 22.72 -11.36 5.32
C LYS A 273 21.26 -11.71 5.08
N PHE A 274 21.00 -12.97 4.74
CA PHE A 274 19.64 -13.46 4.51
C PHE A 274 19.24 -14.41 5.62
N VAL A 275 18.19 -14.03 6.37
CA VAL A 275 17.67 -14.78 7.50
C VAL A 275 16.26 -15.24 7.17
N ASN A 276 15.95 -16.49 7.48
CA ASN A 276 14.63 -17.09 7.26
C ASN A 276 14.09 -17.65 8.57
N SER A 277 12.77 -17.56 8.79
CA SER A 277 12.07 -18.11 9.96
C SER A 277 12.30 -19.60 10.23
N ARG A 278 12.78 -20.37 9.24
CA ARG A 278 13.15 -21.79 9.37
C ARG A 278 14.56 -22.02 9.91
N MET A 279 15.39 -20.97 10.02
CA MET A 279 16.72 -21.08 10.59
C MET A 279 16.64 -21.30 12.11
N GLN A 280 17.61 -22.04 12.67
CA GLN A 280 17.61 -22.41 14.08
C GLN A 280 18.11 -21.29 15.01
N GLY A 281 17.67 -21.34 16.27
CA GLY A 281 18.11 -20.46 17.35
C GLY A 281 17.06 -19.42 17.77
N ASP A 282 17.41 -18.57 18.72
CA ASP A 282 16.57 -17.46 19.17
C ASP A 282 16.53 -16.35 18.11
N LEU A 283 15.61 -16.48 17.15
CA LEU A 283 15.48 -15.55 16.03
C LEU A 283 15.15 -14.13 16.51
N LYS A 284 14.29 -13.98 17.52
CA LYS A 284 13.93 -12.68 18.08
C LYS A 284 15.19 -11.94 18.56
N GLN A 285 15.96 -12.56 19.46
CA GLN A 285 17.15 -11.90 20.00
C GLN A 285 18.23 -11.68 18.94
N ARG A 286 18.37 -12.60 17.98
CA ARG A 286 19.33 -12.45 16.87
C ARG A 286 18.97 -11.28 15.96
N LEU A 287 17.70 -11.11 15.60
CA LEU A 287 17.24 -9.97 14.78
C LEU A 287 17.39 -8.65 15.54
N LEU A 288 17.00 -8.60 16.83
CA LEU A 288 17.21 -7.43 17.69
C LEU A 288 18.68 -7.08 17.86
N THR A 289 19.57 -8.08 17.90
CA THR A 289 21.03 -7.86 17.92
C THR A 289 21.52 -7.33 16.58
N GLU A 290 21.03 -7.89 15.46
CA GLU A 290 21.45 -7.50 14.12
C GLU A 290 21.14 -6.02 13.84
N VAL A 291 19.93 -5.56 14.17
CA VAL A 291 19.54 -4.15 13.95
C VAL A 291 20.32 -3.16 14.81
N GLN A 292 21.02 -3.61 15.86
CA GLN A 292 21.87 -2.78 16.71
C GLN A 292 23.31 -2.65 16.20
N ARG A 293 23.69 -3.39 15.17
CA ARG A 293 25.02 -3.28 14.55
C ARG A 293 25.28 -1.86 14.05
N GLU A 294 26.43 -1.30 14.41
CA GLU A 294 26.78 0.08 14.02
C GLU A 294 27.03 0.24 12.52
N ASP A 295 27.36 -0.85 11.82
CA ASP A 295 27.65 -0.89 10.40
C ASP A 295 26.46 -1.29 9.53
N LEU A 296 25.32 -1.72 10.10
CA LEU A 296 24.15 -2.10 9.31
C LEU A 296 23.51 -0.87 8.66
N ASP A 297 23.31 -0.91 7.34
CA ASP A 297 22.81 0.22 6.55
C ASP A 297 21.31 0.10 6.25
N LEU A 298 20.92 -1.07 5.73
CA LEU A 298 19.56 -1.38 5.30
C LEU A 298 19.09 -2.70 5.92
N ALA A 299 17.87 -2.70 6.44
CA ALA A 299 17.21 -3.90 6.91
C ALA A 299 15.82 -4.04 6.30
N ILE A 300 15.53 -5.21 5.73
CA ILE A 300 14.25 -5.54 5.13
C ILE A 300 13.60 -6.66 5.95
N PHE A 301 12.37 -6.43 6.39
CA PHE A 301 11.55 -7.39 7.11
C PHE A 301 10.32 -7.75 6.28
N HIS A 302 10.29 -8.98 5.78
CA HIS A 302 9.16 -9.57 5.07
C HIS A 302 8.40 -10.51 6.01
N GLN A 303 7.35 -10.03 6.67
CA GLN A 303 6.65 -10.85 7.66
C GLN A 303 5.25 -10.31 7.99
N HIS A 304 4.47 -11.05 8.77
CA HIS A 304 3.21 -10.54 9.29
C HIS A 304 3.45 -9.52 10.42
N GLY A 305 2.51 -8.62 10.62
CA GLY A 305 2.56 -7.65 11.70
C GLY A 305 1.18 -7.10 12.05
N GLU A 306 1.12 -6.46 13.21
CA GLU A 306 0.03 -5.57 13.61
C GLU A 306 0.61 -4.18 13.90
N SER A 307 -0.16 -3.27 14.50
CA SER A 307 0.38 -1.94 14.84
C SER A 307 1.49 -1.98 15.89
N ASP A 308 1.49 -3.00 16.75
CA ASP A 308 2.31 -3.14 17.96
C ASP A 308 3.20 -4.38 17.97
N VAL A 309 3.13 -5.22 16.93
CA VAL A 309 3.87 -6.49 16.86
C VAL A 309 4.47 -6.75 15.47
N GLN A 310 5.64 -7.36 15.48
CA GLN A 310 6.29 -7.98 14.32
C GLN A 310 6.35 -9.50 14.55
N VAL A 311 5.71 -10.26 13.65
CA VAL A 311 5.59 -11.72 13.79
C VAL A 311 6.81 -12.41 13.21
N ILE A 312 7.76 -12.75 14.08
CA ILE A 312 9.04 -13.34 13.69
C ILE A 312 8.84 -14.83 13.39
N SER A 313 8.48 -15.60 14.41
CA SER A 313 8.41 -17.07 14.36
C SER A 313 7.04 -17.55 14.79
N GLY A 314 6.57 -18.64 14.15
CA GLY A 314 5.47 -19.42 14.70
C GLY A 314 5.98 -20.64 15.47
N TYR A 315 5.21 -21.72 15.45
CA TYR A 315 5.61 -22.95 16.12
C TYR A 315 6.90 -23.54 15.54
N PRO A 316 7.79 -24.11 16.38
CA PRO A 316 9.03 -24.73 15.94
C PRO A 316 8.80 -25.72 14.81
N ASN A 317 9.63 -25.62 13.76
CA ASN A 317 9.66 -26.61 12.69
C ASN A 317 10.34 -27.88 13.19
N VAL A 318 9.55 -28.84 13.66
CA VAL A 318 10.00 -30.07 14.30
C VAL A 318 9.37 -31.27 13.61
N SER A 319 10.16 -32.34 13.43
CA SER A 319 9.70 -33.61 12.88
C SER A 319 9.56 -34.71 13.94
N PHE A 320 10.01 -34.45 15.18
CA PHE A 320 9.89 -35.40 16.27
C PHE A 320 8.44 -35.44 16.81
N PRO A 321 7.89 -36.63 17.14
CA PRO A 321 6.50 -36.77 17.57
C PRO A 321 6.14 -35.91 18.79
N GLN A 322 6.97 -35.92 19.83
CA GLN A 322 6.64 -35.21 21.08
C GLN A 322 6.60 -33.67 20.92
N PRO A 323 7.61 -33.02 20.33
CA PRO A 323 7.52 -31.60 19.98
C PRO A 323 6.35 -31.27 19.04
N SER A 324 6.03 -32.16 18.09
CA SER A 324 4.89 -31.99 17.18
C SER A 324 3.56 -32.01 17.94
N ILE A 325 3.40 -32.95 18.89
CA ILE A 325 2.25 -33.01 19.79
C ILE A 325 2.13 -31.71 20.59
N GLU A 326 3.23 -31.20 21.13
CA GLU A 326 3.21 -29.96 21.92
C GLU A 326 2.82 -28.74 21.07
N ASN A 327 3.26 -28.65 19.81
CA ASN A 327 2.79 -27.61 18.88
C ASN A 327 1.27 -27.66 18.71
N VAL A 328 0.70 -28.87 18.55
CA VAL A 328 -0.75 -29.05 18.45
C VAL A 328 -1.45 -28.69 19.76
N ARG A 329 -0.91 -29.12 20.92
CA ARG A 329 -1.45 -28.75 22.23
C ARG A 329 -1.49 -27.24 22.41
N ARG A 330 -0.39 -26.51 22.11
CA ARG A 330 -0.35 -25.04 22.16
C ARG A 330 -1.41 -24.39 21.29
N TYR A 331 -1.55 -24.85 20.04
CA TYR A 331 -2.62 -24.37 19.15
C TYR A 331 -4.00 -24.53 19.79
N LEU A 332 -4.31 -25.73 20.30
CA LEU A 332 -5.60 -26.03 20.91
C LEU A 332 -5.82 -25.18 22.17
N ARG A 333 -4.82 -25.09 23.07
CA ARG A 333 -4.88 -24.27 24.28
C ARG A 333 -5.13 -22.80 23.96
N ASN A 334 -4.43 -22.22 22.97
CA ASN A 334 -4.68 -20.87 22.51
C ASN A 334 -6.13 -20.68 22.05
N LYS A 335 -6.69 -21.63 21.26
CA LYS A 335 -8.11 -21.57 20.83
C LYS A 335 -9.08 -21.66 22.00
N ILE A 336 -8.81 -22.49 23.00
CA ILE A 336 -9.64 -22.60 24.21
C ILE A 336 -9.56 -21.32 25.05
N GLN A 337 -8.37 -20.79 25.28
CA GLN A 337 -8.17 -19.52 25.99
C GLN A 337 -8.86 -18.37 25.27
N ALA A 338 -8.80 -18.32 23.93
CA ALA A 338 -9.51 -17.32 23.13
C ALA A 338 -11.03 -17.44 23.24
N ALA A 339 -11.58 -18.66 23.23
CA ALA A 339 -13.01 -18.90 23.46
C ALA A 339 -13.43 -18.40 24.85
N ASN A 340 -12.64 -18.69 25.89
CA ASN A 340 -12.87 -18.23 27.25
C ASN A 340 -12.86 -16.68 27.34
N ARG A 341 -11.85 -16.02 26.77
CA ARG A 341 -11.76 -14.54 26.70
C ARG A 341 -12.97 -13.92 26.00
N LYS A 342 -13.48 -14.58 24.95
CA LYS A 342 -14.67 -14.15 24.20
C LYS A 342 -16.00 -14.57 24.84
N LYS A 343 -15.97 -15.19 26.03
CA LYS A 343 -17.14 -15.72 26.74
C LYS A 343 -17.95 -16.70 25.87
N GLN A 344 -17.26 -17.48 25.04
CA GLN A 344 -17.83 -18.56 24.23
C GLN A 344 -17.84 -19.88 25.01
N ASP A 345 -18.65 -20.85 24.59
CA ASP A 345 -18.69 -22.18 25.21
C ASP A 345 -17.38 -22.94 24.99
N VAL A 346 -16.61 -23.08 26.07
CA VAL A 346 -15.32 -23.78 26.10
C VAL A 346 -15.50 -25.28 25.88
N ALA A 347 -16.53 -25.90 26.46
CA ALA A 347 -16.76 -27.33 26.35
C ALA A 347 -17.17 -27.73 24.92
N GLU A 348 -18.01 -26.91 24.27
CA GLU A 348 -18.36 -27.08 22.87
C GLU A 348 -17.14 -26.88 21.95
N THR A 349 -16.36 -25.82 22.20
CA THR A 349 -15.13 -25.54 21.45
C THR A 349 -14.15 -26.71 21.51
N LYS A 350 -13.96 -27.28 22.70
CA LYS A 350 -13.17 -28.48 22.95
C LYS A 350 -13.64 -29.70 22.13
N LYS A 351 -14.94 -30.03 22.22
CA LYS A 351 -15.54 -31.14 21.45
C LYS A 351 -15.39 -30.95 19.93
N ARG A 352 -15.54 -29.71 19.45
CA ARG A 352 -15.36 -29.39 18.02
C ARG A 352 -13.95 -29.70 17.57
N PHE A 353 -12.91 -29.30 18.32
CA PHE A 353 -11.53 -29.59 17.93
C PHE A 353 -11.18 -31.08 18.04
N GLN A 354 -11.70 -31.79 19.04
CA GLN A 354 -11.58 -33.25 19.11
C GLN A 354 -12.13 -33.92 17.84
N ALA A 355 -13.35 -33.54 17.42
CA ALA A 355 -13.99 -34.14 16.25
C ALA A 355 -13.29 -33.75 14.93
N THR A 356 -12.89 -32.49 14.78
CA THR A 356 -12.32 -31.99 13.51
C THR A 356 -10.85 -32.35 13.31
N LEU A 357 -10.07 -32.49 14.38
CA LEU A 357 -8.64 -32.79 14.30
C LEU A 357 -8.27 -34.20 14.78
N GLY A 358 -9.23 -34.96 15.34
CA GLY A 358 -8.98 -36.32 15.85
C GLY A 358 -8.07 -36.36 17.09
N VAL A 359 -8.02 -35.28 17.87
CA VAL A 359 -7.10 -35.12 19.01
C VAL A 359 -7.75 -35.51 20.34
N PRO A 360 -7.00 -36.05 21.33
CA PRO A 360 -7.54 -36.37 22.65
C PRO A 360 -8.03 -35.14 23.43
N MET A 361 -9.09 -35.30 24.21
CA MET A 361 -9.61 -34.23 25.09
C MET A 361 -8.54 -33.77 26.11
N ALA A 362 -7.73 -34.71 26.61
CA ALA A 362 -6.63 -34.46 27.53
C ALA A 362 -5.57 -33.45 27.03
N TRP A 363 -5.57 -33.11 25.73
CA TRP A 363 -4.68 -32.08 25.17
C TRP A 363 -5.14 -30.64 25.41
N MET A 364 -6.34 -30.46 25.96
CA MET A 364 -6.97 -29.15 26.19
C MET A 364 -7.42 -28.94 27.65
N ASP A 365 -7.21 -29.90 28.54
CA ASP A 365 -7.74 -29.86 29.90
C ASP A 365 -7.05 -28.82 30.78
N ASP A 366 -5.75 -28.64 30.58
CA ASP A 366 -4.90 -27.65 31.25
C ASP A 366 -4.94 -26.26 30.58
N ALA A 367 -5.73 -26.07 29.52
CA ALA A 367 -5.71 -24.86 28.70
C ALA A 367 -5.98 -23.56 29.48
N LEU A 368 -6.73 -23.65 30.58
CA LEU A 368 -7.10 -22.51 31.43
C LEU A 368 -6.36 -22.50 32.77
N THR A 369 -5.38 -23.40 32.97
CA THR A 369 -4.51 -23.37 34.15
C THR A 369 -3.56 -22.17 34.07
N ASP A 370 -3.48 -21.36 35.12
CA ASP A 370 -2.74 -20.08 35.12
C ASP A 370 -1.27 -20.22 34.67
N SER A 371 -0.57 -21.26 35.14
CA SER A 371 0.82 -21.52 34.76
C SER A 371 0.98 -21.84 33.27
N VAL A 372 -0.01 -22.49 32.68
CA VAL A 372 -0.04 -22.85 31.25
C VAL A 372 -0.40 -21.64 30.39
N VAL A 373 -1.38 -20.85 30.82
CA VAL A 373 -1.73 -19.57 30.17
C VAL A 373 -0.52 -18.63 30.16
N LEU A 374 0.19 -18.53 31.29
CA LEU A 374 1.42 -17.74 31.39
C LEU A 374 2.51 -18.30 30.46
N ALA A 375 2.74 -19.62 30.46
CA ALA A 375 3.75 -20.25 29.62
C ALA A 375 3.47 -20.08 28.12
N ASP A 376 2.22 -20.19 27.68
CA ASP A 376 1.81 -19.96 26.29
C ASP A 376 1.94 -18.47 25.94
N SER A 377 1.60 -17.56 26.85
CA SER A 377 1.77 -16.11 26.63
C SER A 377 3.24 -15.71 26.49
N LEU A 378 4.13 -16.27 27.33
CA LEU A 378 5.58 -16.05 27.23
C LEU A 378 6.14 -16.64 25.93
N PHE A 379 5.66 -17.82 25.53
CA PHE A 379 6.05 -18.44 24.27
C PHE A 379 5.67 -17.56 23.07
N GLU A 380 4.44 -17.04 23.03
CA GLU A 380 4.00 -16.10 22.00
C GLU A 380 4.82 -14.81 22.03
N ALA A 381 5.06 -14.22 23.21
CA ALA A 381 5.89 -13.02 23.33
C ALA A 381 7.35 -13.24 22.86
N ASN A 382 7.90 -14.44 23.04
CA ASN A 382 9.25 -14.80 22.57
C ASN A 382 9.31 -15.04 21.06
N GLY A 383 8.19 -15.40 20.42
CA GLY A 383 8.09 -15.56 18.96
C GLY A 383 7.93 -14.26 18.18
N ASN A 384 7.82 -13.11 18.87
CA ASN A 384 7.46 -11.83 18.29
C ASN A 384 8.38 -10.69 18.79
N ILE A 385 8.59 -9.67 17.97
CA ILE A 385 9.16 -8.39 18.44
C ILE A 385 8.01 -7.47 18.80
N MET A 386 7.95 -7.05 20.06
CA MET A 386 6.99 -6.07 20.58
C MET A 386 7.62 -4.67 20.58
N MET A 387 6.80 -3.62 20.63
CA MET A 387 7.27 -2.23 20.76
C MET A 387 8.24 -2.04 21.94
N GLU A 388 7.95 -2.67 23.08
CA GLU A 388 8.79 -2.58 24.28
C GLU A 388 10.15 -3.28 24.12
N ASP A 389 10.28 -4.21 23.18
CA ASP A 389 11.58 -4.78 22.82
C ASP A 389 12.39 -3.76 22.00
N VAL A 390 11.74 -3.06 21.08
CA VAL A 390 12.35 -1.99 20.27
C VAL A 390 12.82 -0.84 21.16
N ASP A 391 12.02 -0.44 22.16
CA ASP A 391 12.36 0.63 23.11
C ASP A 391 13.60 0.31 23.97
N LYS A 392 13.95 -0.98 24.13
CA LYS A 392 15.11 -1.43 24.91
C LYS A 392 16.40 -1.51 24.10
N ILE A 393 16.32 -1.40 22.78
CA ILE A 393 17.47 -1.53 21.89
C ILE A 393 17.86 -0.21 21.26
N ARG A 394 19.11 -0.15 20.81
CA ARG A 394 19.62 0.97 20.01
C ARG A 394 19.68 0.59 18.53
N SER A 395 18.56 0.68 17.82
CA SER A 395 18.50 0.37 16.39
C SER A 395 19.41 1.29 15.57
N ASN A 396 20.51 0.76 15.05
CA ASN A 396 21.56 1.48 14.33
C ASN A 396 21.47 1.34 12.80
N VAL A 397 20.51 0.55 12.30
CA VAL A 397 20.18 0.54 10.87
C VAL A 397 19.63 1.91 10.44
N ARG A 398 20.14 2.48 9.33
CA ARG A 398 19.72 3.82 8.86
C ARG A 398 18.36 3.80 8.19
N MET A 399 18.14 2.77 7.36
CA MET A 399 16.90 2.59 6.62
C MET A 399 16.26 1.23 6.91
N LEU A 400 14.98 1.25 7.30
CA LEU A 400 14.16 0.06 7.52
C LEU A 400 13.11 -0.07 6.42
N ILE A 401 12.92 -1.28 5.92
CA ILE A 401 11.78 -1.65 5.08
C ILE A 401 10.97 -2.67 5.88
N LEU A 402 9.81 -2.24 6.38
CA LEU A 402 8.88 -3.08 7.12
C LEU A 402 7.73 -3.47 6.20
N ASP A 403 7.94 -4.55 5.44
CA ASP A 403 6.92 -5.20 4.61
C ASP A 403 5.97 -6.04 5.48
N ASN A 404 5.30 -5.30 6.37
CA ASN A 404 4.44 -5.79 7.42
C ASN A 404 3.10 -5.05 7.35
N CYS A 405 2.01 -5.77 7.61
CA CYS A 405 0.71 -5.13 7.86
C CYS A 405 0.81 -4.19 9.08
N TYR A 406 0.15 -3.04 9.02
CA TYR A 406 -0.10 -2.11 10.14
C TYR A 406 1.11 -1.51 10.88
N ASN A 407 2.35 -1.93 10.64
CA ASN A 407 3.53 -1.41 11.34
C ASN A 407 3.74 0.12 11.17
N GLY A 408 3.16 0.70 10.12
CA GLY A 408 3.13 2.14 9.84
C GLY A 408 1.77 2.80 10.14
N SER A 409 1.00 2.30 11.11
CA SER A 409 -0.33 2.82 11.48
C SER A 409 -0.29 4.21 12.13
N PHE A 410 0.26 5.22 11.47
CA PHE A 410 0.46 6.58 12.03
C PHE A 410 -0.85 7.31 12.42
N HIS A 411 -2.01 6.82 11.96
CA HIS A 411 -3.36 7.24 12.38
C HIS A 411 -3.75 6.77 13.79
N LYS A 412 -2.96 5.88 14.39
CA LYS A 412 -2.98 5.55 15.81
C LYS A 412 -2.01 6.46 16.56
N ASP A 413 -2.22 6.57 17.86
CA ASP A 413 -1.32 7.36 18.72
C ASP A 413 0.04 6.69 18.83
N ASP A 414 0.04 5.35 18.87
CA ASP A 414 1.22 4.51 18.96
C ASP A 414 1.31 3.51 17.80
N TYR A 415 2.53 3.29 17.28
CA TYR A 415 2.76 2.47 16.08
C TYR A 415 4.24 2.03 15.92
N MET A 416 4.46 0.79 15.47
CA MET A 416 5.75 0.08 15.52
C MET A 416 6.92 0.83 14.87
N SER A 417 6.78 1.31 13.64
CA SER A 417 7.87 1.99 12.93
C SER A 417 8.32 3.28 13.63
N GLY A 418 7.42 3.93 14.38
CA GLY A 418 7.75 5.07 15.23
C GLY A 418 8.78 4.75 16.31
N HIS A 419 8.72 3.57 16.93
CA HIS A 419 9.68 3.19 17.99
C HIS A 419 11.10 3.02 17.45
N TYR A 420 11.25 2.48 16.24
CA TYR A 420 12.54 2.41 15.57
C TYR A 420 13.06 3.81 15.21
N VAL A 421 12.24 4.61 14.52
CA VAL A 421 12.64 5.93 13.99
C VAL A 421 12.90 6.94 15.11
N PHE A 422 12.11 6.96 16.20
CA PHE A 422 12.30 7.88 17.32
C PHE A 422 13.19 7.30 18.45
N GLY A 423 13.71 6.08 18.27
CA GLY A 423 14.67 5.46 19.18
C GLY A 423 16.03 6.17 19.21
N SER A 424 16.83 5.85 20.23
CA SER A 424 18.16 6.46 20.49
C SER A 424 19.30 5.98 19.58
N GLY A 425 18.99 5.08 18.64
CA GLY A 425 19.94 4.60 17.64
C GLY A 425 20.05 5.50 16.42
N LYS A 426 20.48 4.95 15.29
CA LYS A 426 20.76 5.68 14.03
C LYS A 426 19.68 5.51 12.96
N THR A 427 18.54 4.89 13.27
CA THR A 427 17.43 4.81 12.31
C THR A 427 16.90 6.19 11.94
N ILE A 428 16.92 6.48 10.64
CA ILE A 428 16.53 7.75 10.03
C ILE A 428 15.21 7.62 9.30
N VAL A 429 14.98 6.52 8.59
CA VAL A 429 13.77 6.37 7.78
C VAL A 429 13.29 4.93 7.78
N ALA A 430 11.98 4.76 7.83
CA ALA A 430 11.32 3.48 7.68
C ALA A 430 10.23 3.55 6.61
N MET A 431 10.20 2.60 5.68
CA MET A 431 9.02 2.32 4.86
C MET A 431 8.12 1.34 5.63
N ALA A 432 6.84 1.67 5.82
CA ALA A 432 5.90 0.83 6.57
C ALA A 432 4.45 1.06 6.11
N ASN A 433 3.55 0.11 6.41
CA ASN A 433 2.16 0.15 5.94
C ASN A 433 1.17 0.58 7.01
N SER A 434 0.21 1.45 6.66
CA SER A 434 -0.83 1.97 7.55
C SER A 434 -1.93 0.95 7.85
N ILE A 435 -2.11 -0.03 6.97
CA ILE A 435 -3.09 -1.13 7.06
C ILE A 435 -2.50 -2.45 6.52
N ASN A 436 -3.34 -3.46 6.24
CA ASN A 436 -2.89 -4.73 5.64
C ASN A 436 -2.26 -4.52 4.25
N VAL A 437 -1.17 -5.24 4.01
CA VAL A 437 -0.45 -5.29 2.73
C VAL A 437 -0.48 -6.72 2.17
N LEU A 438 -0.38 -6.87 0.86
CA LEU A 438 -0.16 -8.16 0.20
C LEU A 438 1.31 -8.55 0.36
N GLN A 439 1.58 -9.71 0.96
CA GLN A 439 2.94 -10.27 1.10
C GLN A 439 3.57 -10.79 -0.22
N ASP A 440 3.09 -10.30 -1.36
CA ASP A 440 3.49 -10.68 -2.71
C ASP A 440 3.73 -9.45 -3.60
N VAL A 441 3.89 -8.27 -2.98
CA VAL A 441 4.33 -7.04 -3.67
C VAL A 441 5.82 -7.11 -3.97
N TRP A 442 6.27 -6.35 -4.98
CA TRP A 442 7.68 -6.29 -5.37
C TRP A 442 8.40 -5.22 -4.54
N THR A 443 8.57 -5.47 -3.24
CA THR A 443 9.07 -4.49 -2.25
C THR A 443 10.48 -3.94 -2.56
N THR A 444 11.24 -4.62 -3.42
CA THR A 444 12.61 -4.27 -3.82
C THR A 444 12.69 -3.63 -5.21
N GLU A 445 11.57 -3.24 -5.82
CA GLU A 445 11.60 -2.54 -7.09
C GLU A 445 12.50 -1.28 -7.00
N LEU A 446 13.42 -1.16 -7.96
CA LEU A 446 14.39 -0.06 -8.06
C LEU A 446 15.25 0.18 -6.80
N ILE A 447 15.40 -0.80 -5.90
CA ILE A 447 16.18 -0.64 -4.66
C ILE A 447 17.65 -0.28 -4.92
N GLY A 448 18.20 -0.69 -6.06
CA GLY A 448 19.54 -0.35 -6.54
C GLY A 448 19.75 1.16 -6.76
N LEU A 449 18.70 1.96 -6.86
CA LEU A 449 18.83 3.41 -6.91
C LEU A 449 19.42 3.98 -5.60
N LEU A 450 19.22 3.30 -4.47
CA LEU A 450 19.72 3.76 -3.17
C LEU A 450 21.25 3.82 -3.11
N GLN A 451 21.98 2.88 -3.74
CA GLN A 451 23.46 2.92 -3.81
C GLN A 451 23.99 4.07 -4.69
N HIS A 452 23.14 4.65 -5.53
CA HIS A 452 23.45 5.79 -6.41
C HIS A 452 23.11 7.14 -5.77
N GLY A 453 22.82 7.17 -4.46
CA GLY A 453 22.49 8.39 -3.73
C GLY A 453 21.12 8.97 -4.06
N VAL A 454 20.24 8.17 -4.67
CA VAL A 454 18.83 8.53 -4.77
C VAL A 454 18.23 8.58 -3.37
N ARG A 455 17.54 9.69 -3.06
CA ARG A 455 16.86 9.89 -1.79
C ARG A 455 15.79 8.82 -1.60
N ALA A 456 15.61 8.35 -0.36
CA ALA A 456 14.59 7.38 -0.01
C ALA A 456 13.20 7.79 -0.53
N GLY A 457 12.86 9.07 -0.49
CA GLY A 457 11.64 9.62 -1.05
C GLY A 457 11.50 9.46 -2.56
N ASN A 458 12.56 9.76 -3.33
CA ASN A 458 12.53 9.61 -4.79
C ASN A 458 12.42 8.14 -5.21
N TRP A 459 13.13 7.24 -4.53
CA TRP A 459 12.97 5.79 -4.70
C TRP A 459 11.53 5.35 -4.36
N PHE A 460 10.99 5.84 -3.25
CA PHE A 460 9.70 5.44 -2.72
C PHE A 460 8.52 5.77 -3.65
N LYS A 461 8.60 6.80 -4.51
CA LYS A 461 7.53 7.13 -5.47
C LYS A 461 7.17 5.95 -6.38
N GLU A 462 8.14 5.09 -6.67
CA GLU A 462 7.96 3.92 -7.53
C GLU A 462 7.42 2.70 -6.75
N GLN A 463 7.42 2.75 -5.40
CA GLN A 463 6.95 1.69 -4.49
C GLN A 463 5.54 1.95 -3.92
N ALA A 464 4.99 3.13 -4.13
CA ALA A 464 3.88 3.63 -3.35
C ALA A 464 2.55 2.91 -3.68
N TYR A 465 1.95 2.28 -2.67
CA TYR A 465 0.51 2.00 -2.62
C TYR A 465 -0.20 3.03 -1.74
N LEU A 466 -1.53 2.97 -1.69
CA LEU A 466 -2.32 3.83 -0.82
C LEU A 466 -1.95 3.64 0.67
N GLU A 467 -1.63 2.41 1.08
CA GLU A 467 -1.28 2.07 2.45
C GLU A 467 0.21 2.18 2.80
N THR A 468 1.10 2.34 1.83
CA THR A 468 2.56 2.32 2.07
C THR A 468 3.07 3.75 2.30
N HIS A 469 3.88 3.97 3.33
CA HIS A 469 4.35 5.31 3.71
C HIS A 469 5.80 5.30 4.19
N LEU A 470 6.46 6.45 4.06
CA LEU A 470 7.73 6.72 4.72
C LEU A 470 7.49 7.40 6.08
N ILE A 471 8.17 6.91 7.10
CA ILE A 471 8.20 7.45 8.46
C ILE A 471 9.63 7.92 8.74
N GLY A 472 9.80 9.18 9.15
CA GLY A 472 11.10 9.80 9.34
C GLY A 472 11.48 10.75 8.21
N ASP A 473 12.77 10.81 7.85
CA ASP A 473 13.33 11.76 6.89
C ASP A 473 13.36 11.14 5.47
N PRO A 474 12.50 11.60 4.54
CA PRO A 474 12.46 11.07 3.18
C PRO A 474 13.64 11.52 2.32
N THR A 475 14.40 12.52 2.78
CA THR A 475 15.57 13.05 2.06
C THR A 475 16.86 12.32 2.41
N PHE A 476 16.80 11.31 3.28
CA PHE A 476 17.94 10.44 3.54
C PHE A 476 18.41 9.78 2.23
N ALA A 477 19.72 9.81 2.01
CA ALA A 477 20.37 9.21 0.87
C ALA A 477 21.69 8.59 1.32
N PHE A 478 22.00 7.41 0.80
CA PHE A 478 23.34 6.85 0.95
C PHE A 478 24.34 7.64 0.11
N THR A 479 25.61 7.61 0.50
CA THR A 479 26.70 8.20 -0.28
C THR A 479 26.91 7.39 -1.56
N ALA A 480 26.80 8.05 -2.71
CA ALA A 480 27.01 7.45 -4.02
C ALA A 480 28.50 7.36 -4.41
N GLU A 481 28.81 6.48 -5.36
CA GLU A 481 30.04 6.56 -6.13
C GLU A 481 29.82 7.36 -7.41
N GLY A 482 30.62 8.41 -7.64
CA GLY A 482 30.52 9.27 -8.83
C GLY A 482 29.83 10.61 -8.56
N ASN A 483 29.64 11.38 -9.64
CA ASN A 483 29.22 12.78 -9.58
C ASN A 483 27.83 13.04 -10.20
N THR A 484 27.13 12.00 -10.65
CA THR A 484 25.80 12.17 -11.26
C THR A 484 24.76 12.36 -10.16
N ASP A 485 24.04 13.48 -10.19
CA ASP A 485 22.88 13.67 -9.32
C ASP A 485 21.62 13.07 -9.96
N TYR A 486 21.34 11.81 -9.62
CA TYR A 486 20.14 11.13 -10.11
C TYR A 486 18.84 11.73 -9.55
N ASN A 487 18.87 12.42 -8.40
CA ASN A 487 17.68 13.09 -7.88
C ASN A 487 17.29 14.27 -8.78
N GLU A 488 18.27 15.05 -9.25
CA GLU A 488 18.02 16.09 -10.24
C GLU A 488 17.42 15.50 -11.53
N LEU A 489 18.00 14.41 -12.05
CA LEU A 489 17.50 13.78 -13.26
C LEU A 489 16.05 13.30 -13.11
N ILE A 490 15.73 12.62 -12.01
CA ILE A 490 14.39 12.08 -11.72
C ILE A 490 13.31 13.17 -11.70
N VAL A 491 13.66 14.38 -11.23
CA VAL A 491 12.73 15.49 -11.02
C VAL A 491 12.65 16.42 -12.23
N ASN A 492 13.78 16.74 -12.84
CA ASN A 492 13.87 17.80 -13.85
C ASN A 492 13.87 17.29 -15.29
N LYS A 493 14.15 16.01 -15.53
CA LYS A 493 14.16 15.43 -16.88
C LYS A 493 12.90 14.62 -17.14
N ASP A 494 12.17 15.00 -18.17
CA ASP A 494 11.10 14.16 -18.70
C ASP A 494 11.68 12.95 -19.44
N GLY A 495 10.83 11.95 -19.71
CA GLY A 495 11.25 10.70 -20.34
C GLY A 495 11.72 10.80 -21.80
N SER A 496 11.61 11.96 -22.44
CA SER A 496 12.14 12.19 -23.79
C SER A 496 13.61 12.61 -23.79
N ASP A 497 14.16 13.01 -22.63
CA ASP A 497 15.56 13.40 -22.50
C ASP A 497 16.50 12.25 -22.93
N PRO A 498 17.51 12.51 -23.78
CA PRO A 498 18.46 11.49 -24.25
C PRO A 498 19.17 10.71 -23.15
N VAL A 499 19.28 11.27 -21.93
CA VAL A 499 19.92 10.60 -20.80
C VAL A 499 19.30 9.24 -20.49
N TRP A 500 17.98 9.09 -20.64
CA TRP A 500 17.32 7.81 -20.35
C TRP A 500 17.75 6.72 -21.34
N LYS A 501 17.86 7.06 -22.63
CA LYS A 501 18.39 6.13 -23.65
C LYS A 501 19.88 5.81 -23.43
N GLN A 502 20.63 6.72 -22.82
CA GLN A 502 22.02 6.44 -22.42
C GLN A 502 22.06 5.49 -21.22
N LEU A 503 21.19 5.68 -20.23
CA LEU A 503 21.09 4.81 -19.05
C LEU A 503 20.66 3.38 -19.41
N LEU A 504 19.87 3.17 -20.48
CA LEU A 504 19.59 1.82 -21.00
C LEU A 504 20.84 1.04 -21.46
N LYS A 505 21.97 1.74 -21.68
CA LYS A 505 23.22 1.12 -22.13
C LYS A 505 24.22 0.91 -21.00
N THR A 506 23.88 1.28 -19.77
CA THR A 506 24.72 0.97 -18.61
C THR A 506 24.67 -0.52 -18.33
N GLY A 507 25.60 -1.06 -17.55
CA GLY A 507 25.48 -2.41 -16.98
C GLY A 507 24.82 -2.43 -15.62
N ASP A 508 23.91 -1.48 -15.35
CA ASP A 508 23.28 -1.30 -14.03
C ASP A 508 21.77 -1.53 -14.13
N ALA A 509 21.31 -2.61 -13.51
CA ALA A 509 19.96 -3.14 -13.67
C ALA A 509 18.87 -2.12 -13.33
N ASP A 510 19.05 -1.37 -12.23
CA ASP A 510 18.02 -0.47 -11.71
C ASP A 510 18.10 0.93 -12.32
N LEU A 511 19.26 1.37 -12.81
CA LEU A 511 19.34 2.55 -13.69
C LEU A 511 18.68 2.30 -15.05
N GLN A 512 18.84 1.09 -15.62
CA GLN A 512 18.11 0.69 -16.83
C GLN A 512 16.61 0.65 -16.55
N ALA A 513 16.18 0.01 -15.46
CA ALA A 513 14.77 -0.08 -15.09
C ALA A 513 14.14 1.31 -14.87
N LEU A 514 14.81 2.24 -14.19
CA LEU A 514 14.37 3.63 -14.06
C LEU A 514 14.22 4.30 -15.43
N ALA A 515 15.17 4.10 -16.33
CA ALA A 515 15.10 4.66 -17.68
C ALA A 515 13.90 4.12 -18.48
N LEU A 516 13.56 2.82 -18.35
CA LEU A 516 12.36 2.24 -18.96
C LEU A 516 11.10 2.92 -18.42
N THR A 517 11.00 3.10 -17.10
CA THR A 517 9.85 3.79 -16.48
C THR A 517 9.70 5.21 -17.01
N LYS A 518 10.80 5.98 -17.07
CA LYS A 518 10.77 7.36 -17.58
C LYS A 518 10.35 7.39 -19.05
N ILE A 519 10.93 6.53 -19.89
CA ILE A 519 10.59 6.43 -21.32
C ILE A 519 9.13 6.03 -21.50
N PHE A 520 8.62 5.07 -20.73
CA PHE A 520 7.22 4.63 -20.78
C PHE A 520 6.26 5.79 -20.51
N TYR A 521 6.46 6.56 -19.44
CA TYR A 521 5.56 7.67 -19.11
C TYR A 521 5.64 8.83 -20.12
N ALA A 522 6.72 8.95 -20.90
CA ALA A 522 6.81 9.93 -21.98
C ALA A 522 6.23 9.42 -23.32
N GLN A 523 6.45 8.15 -23.67
CA GLN A 523 6.12 7.59 -24.98
C GLN A 523 4.82 6.78 -24.99
N GLY A 524 4.32 6.37 -23.83
CA GLY A 524 3.14 5.52 -23.68
C GLY A 524 3.25 4.26 -24.52
N ALA A 525 2.21 3.97 -25.31
CA ALA A 525 2.13 2.78 -26.16
C ALA A 525 3.27 2.66 -27.18
N ALA A 526 3.92 3.76 -27.57
CA ALA A 526 5.05 3.73 -28.50
C ALA A 526 6.31 3.06 -27.90
N SER A 527 6.38 2.91 -26.57
CA SER A 527 7.47 2.19 -25.89
C SER A 527 7.32 0.66 -25.92
N SER A 528 6.19 0.12 -26.38
CA SER A 528 5.87 -1.32 -26.33
C SER A 528 6.97 -2.21 -26.92
N SER A 529 7.43 -1.91 -28.14
CA SER A 529 8.49 -2.70 -28.79
C SER A 529 9.79 -2.69 -27.99
N LEU A 530 10.18 -1.52 -27.46
CA LEU A 530 11.38 -1.39 -26.64
C LEU A 530 11.27 -2.25 -25.37
N LEU A 531 10.13 -2.18 -24.67
CA LEU A 531 9.93 -2.96 -23.45
C LEU A 531 9.99 -4.47 -23.74
N LYS A 532 9.37 -4.91 -24.85
CA LYS A 532 9.43 -6.31 -25.28
C LYS A 532 10.86 -6.73 -25.60
N ASP A 533 11.59 -5.94 -26.37
CA ASP A 533 12.98 -6.24 -26.73
C ASP A 533 13.86 -6.33 -25.47
N VAL A 534 13.65 -5.44 -24.50
CA VAL A 534 14.37 -5.47 -23.22
C VAL A 534 14.02 -6.70 -22.39
N TYR A 535 12.75 -7.11 -22.34
CA TYR A 535 12.36 -8.36 -21.67
C TYR A 535 13.13 -9.57 -22.22
N TYR A 536 13.28 -9.69 -23.55
CA TYR A 536 13.99 -10.83 -24.14
C TYR A 536 15.52 -10.72 -24.13
N SER A 537 16.08 -9.52 -24.01
CA SER A 537 17.54 -9.29 -24.12
C SER A 537 18.25 -8.98 -22.81
N ALA A 538 17.54 -8.50 -21.78
CA ALA A 538 18.15 -8.12 -20.51
C ALA A 538 18.58 -9.35 -19.68
N ALA A 539 19.83 -9.31 -19.20
CA ALA A 539 20.37 -10.35 -18.33
C ALA A 539 19.78 -10.29 -16.92
N ASP A 540 19.57 -9.08 -16.39
CA ASP A 540 19.13 -8.87 -15.01
C ASP A 540 17.61 -9.08 -14.86
N ALA A 541 17.24 -9.79 -13.80
CA ALA A 541 15.88 -10.14 -13.48
C ALA A 541 15.02 -8.90 -13.16
N SER A 542 15.58 -7.90 -12.47
CA SER A 542 14.84 -6.66 -12.13
C SER A 542 14.50 -5.86 -13.39
N THR A 543 15.41 -5.78 -14.37
CA THR A 543 15.17 -5.08 -15.63
C THR A 543 14.08 -5.78 -16.47
N ARG A 544 14.13 -7.13 -16.57
CA ARG A 544 13.04 -7.89 -17.24
C ARG A 544 11.70 -7.70 -16.53
N MET A 545 11.69 -7.72 -15.19
CA MET A 545 10.50 -7.49 -14.39
C MET A 545 9.92 -6.09 -14.59
N GLN A 546 10.78 -5.06 -14.69
CA GLN A 546 10.32 -3.70 -14.99
C GLN A 546 9.68 -3.60 -16.37
N ALA A 547 10.31 -4.18 -17.39
CA ALA A 547 9.76 -4.22 -18.74
C ALA A 547 8.39 -4.93 -18.78
N TRP A 548 8.28 -6.08 -18.10
CA TRP A 548 7.04 -6.83 -17.94
C TRP A 548 5.96 -5.99 -17.24
N LYS A 549 6.29 -5.31 -16.13
CA LYS A 549 5.36 -4.45 -15.37
C LYS A 549 4.80 -3.34 -16.26
N LEU A 550 5.66 -2.61 -16.97
CA LEU A 550 5.25 -1.51 -17.84
C LEU A 550 4.43 -2.00 -19.05
N LEU A 551 4.79 -3.14 -19.64
CA LEU A 551 3.99 -3.77 -20.71
C LEU A 551 2.60 -4.18 -20.21
N SER A 552 2.49 -4.67 -18.98
CA SER A 552 1.21 -5.07 -18.40
C SER A 552 0.20 -3.92 -18.40
N THR A 553 0.67 -2.70 -18.16
CA THR A 553 -0.16 -1.49 -18.21
C THR A 553 -0.74 -1.22 -19.60
N LEU A 554 -0.04 -1.60 -20.67
CA LEU A 554 -0.53 -1.43 -22.05
C LEU A 554 -1.57 -2.49 -22.45
N ASN A 555 -1.50 -3.68 -21.85
CA ASN A 555 -2.40 -4.81 -22.16
C ASN A 555 -2.61 -5.02 -23.67
N ASN A 556 -1.51 -5.11 -24.42
CA ASN A 556 -1.52 -5.23 -25.87
C ASN A 556 -0.92 -6.57 -26.33
N ALA A 557 -0.79 -6.76 -27.65
CA ALA A 557 -0.28 -8.01 -28.23
C ALA A 557 1.16 -8.33 -27.79
N ASP A 558 2.01 -7.32 -27.63
CA ASP A 558 3.39 -7.51 -27.15
C ASP A 558 3.40 -8.02 -25.71
N PHE A 559 2.58 -7.43 -24.84
CA PHE A 559 2.44 -7.93 -23.48
C PHE A 559 1.93 -9.37 -23.44
N LYS A 560 0.91 -9.71 -24.26
CA LYS A 560 0.38 -11.08 -24.31
C LYS A 560 1.45 -12.10 -24.72
N ALA A 561 2.32 -11.74 -25.68
CA ALA A 561 3.45 -12.58 -26.08
C ALA A 561 4.45 -12.77 -24.92
N VAL A 562 4.85 -11.66 -24.28
CA VAL A 562 5.77 -11.68 -23.13
C VAL A 562 5.17 -12.47 -21.96
N LEU A 563 3.89 -12.30 -21.64
CA LEU A 563 3.19 -12.99 -20.55
C LEU A 563 3.27 -14.52 -20.70
N LYS A 564 3.10 -15.02 -21.92
CA LYS A 564 3.18 -16.46 -22.20
C LYS A 564 4.57 -17.01 -21.88
N ASP A 565 5.62 -16.35 -22.33
CA ASP A 565 7.00 -16.80 -22.13
C ASP A 565 7.46 -16.59 -20.67
N ALA A 566 6.96 -15.54 -20.04
CA ALA A 566 7.20 -15.16 -18.65
C ALA A 566 6.77 -16.21 -17.62
N LEU A 567 5.84 -17.10 -17.97
CA LEU A 567 5.47 -18.27 -17.15
C LEU A 567 6.63 -19.26 -16.93
N THR A 568 7.70 -19.13 -17.71
CA THR A 568 8.92 -19.96 -17.66
C THR A 568 10.21 -19.15 -17.45
N ASP A 569 10.12 -17.85 -17.11
CA ASP A 569 11.30 -17.00 -16.88
C ASP A 569 12.21 -17.55 -15.76
N PRO A 570 13.54 -17.40 -15.84
CA PRO A 570 14.44 -17.83 -14.77
C PRO A 570 14.13 -17.20 -13.39
N TYR A 571 13.57 -15.99 -13.37
CA TYR A 571 13.22 -15.28 -12.15
C TYR A 571 11.90 -15.79 -11.56
N GLU A 572 11.93 -16.34 -10.34
CA GLU A 572 10.76 -16.93 -9.69
C GLU A 572 9.62 -15.92 -9.51
N TYR A 573 9.94 -14.68 -9.13
CA TYR A 573 8.92 -13.65 -8.93
C TYR A 573 8.18 -13.35 -10.23
N LEU A 574 8.89 -13.25 -11.35
CA LEU A 574 8.31 -12.96 -12.66
C LEU A 574 7.38 -14.10 -13.12
N ARG A 575 7.80 -15.37 -12.96
CA ARG A 575 6.93 -16.54 -13.20
C ARG A 575 5.68 -16.51 -12.34
N ARG A 576 5.84 -16.24 -11.05
CA ARG A 576 4.74 -16.20 -10.08
C ARG A 576 3.72 -15.10 -10.41
N ARG A 577 4.19 -13.91 -10.77
CA ARG A 577 3.33 -12.79 -11.18
C ARG A 577 2.64 -13.07 -12.51
N SER A 578 3.34 -13.71 -13.45
CA SER A 578 2.79 -14.14 -14.73
C SER A 578 1.72 -15.21 -14.59
N ALA A 579 1.88 -16.15 -13.64
CA ALA A 579 0.86 -17.15 -13.34
C ALA A 579 -0.45 -16.51 -12.84
N ASN A 580 -0.38 -15.53 -11.94
CA ASN A 580 -1.57 -14.77 -11.52
C ASN A 580 -2.18 -14.02 -12.70
N MET A 581 -1.36 -13.29 -13.46
CA MET A 581 -1.81 -12.50 -14.61
C MET A 581 -2.47 -13.37 -15.69
N ALA A 582 -1.97 -14.58 -15.96
CA ALA A 582 -2.63 -15.50 -16.88
C ALA A 582 -4.06 -15.85 -16.45
N GLY A 583 -4.26 -16.03 -15.14
CA GLY A 583 -5.59 -16.19 -14.54
C GLY A 583 -6.46 -14.95 -14.63
N ASP A 584 -5.89 -13.74 -14.62
CA ASP A 584 -6.62 -12.48 -14.80
C ASP A 584 -7.02 -12.20 -16.26
N PHE A 585 -6.35 -12.82 -17.23
CA PHE A 585 -6.74 -12.79 -18.65
C PHE A 585 -7.85 -13.79 -18.96
N GLY A 586 -7.71 -15.03 -18.48
CA GLY A 586 -8.67 -16.11 -18.68
C GLY A 586 -8.72 -16.67 -20.11
N THR A 587 -7.75 -16.35 -20.97
CA THR A 587 -7.77 -16.76 -22.39
C THR A 587 -7.23 -18.17 -22.60
N ASP A 588 -7.94 -18.96 -23.39
CA ASP A 588 -7.63 -20.38 -23.66
C ASP A 588 -6.20 -20.64 -24.15
N ASP A 589 -5.60 -19.71 -24.89
CA ASP A 589 -4.25 -19.85 -25.46
C ASP A 589 -3.12 -19.83 -24.41
N LEU A 590 -3.40 -19.39 -23.18
CA LEU A 590 -2.47 -19.43 -22.05
C LEU A 590 -2.51 -20.76 -21.29
N VAL A 591 -3.56 -21.58 -21.48
CA VAL A 591 -3.75 -22.83 -20.73
C VAL A 591 -2.55 -23.77 -20.83
N PRO A 592 -1.95 -24.05 -22.01
CA PRO A 592 -0.82 -24.96 -22.08
C PRO A 592 0.40 -24.48 -21.28
N ALA A 593 0.73 -23.18 -21.38
CA ALA A 593 1.88 -22.60 -20.68
C ALA A 593 1.65 -22.53 -19.16
N LEU A 594 0.42 -22.20 -18.73
CA LEU A 594 0.06 -22.15 -17.32
C LEU A 594 0.08 -23.55 -16.69
N VAL A 595 -0.43 -24.56 -17.40
CA VAL A 595 -0.37 -25.97 -16.94
C VAL A 595 1.07 -26.46 -16.85
N ALA A 596 1.90 -26.16 -17.84
CA ALA A 596 3.33 -26.48 -17.79
C ALA A 596 4.02 -25.85 -16.57
N SER A 597 3.81 -24.55 -16.33
CA SER A 597 4.35 -23.84 -15.17
C SER A 597 3.94 -24.47 -13.83
N GLY A 598 2.70 -24.95 -13.73
CA GLY A 598 2.20 -25.60 -12.51
C GLY A 598 2.73 -27.03 -12.27
N ILE A 599 3.20 -27.73 -13.31
CA ILE A 599 3.62 -29.15 -13.23
C ILE A 599 5.14 -29.28 -13.27
N GLU A 600 5.78 -28.61 -14.22
CA GLU A 600 7.21 -28.80 -14.51
C GLU A 600 8.11 -28.08 -13.48
N ASP A 601 7.64 -26.96 -12.92
CA ASP A 601 8.32 -26.18 -11.87
C ASP A 601 7.87 -26.58 -10.46
N TRP A 602 7.70 -27.88 -10.21
CA TRP A 602 7.20 -28.43 -8.94
C TRP A 602 8.03 -28.00 -7.71
N ALA A 603 9.31 -27.67 -7.89
CA ALA A 603 10.19 -27.19 -6.83
C ALA A 603 9.78 -25.79 -6.33
N SER A 604 9.16 -24.96 -7.18
CA SER A 604 8.70 -23.63 -6.83
C SER A 604 7.28 -23.66 -6.28
N LYS A 605 7.15 -24.05 -5.01
CA LYS A 605 5.86 -24.19 -4.32
C LYS A 605 4.91 -23.01 -4.53
N ARG A 606 5.44 -21.77 -4.53
CA ARG A 606 4.62 -20.56 -4.69
C ARG A 606 4.16 -20.34 -6.14
N VAL A 607 5.01 -20.58 -7.14
CA VAL A 607 4.63 -20.56 -8.57
C VAL A 607 3.58 -21.65 -8.84
N ALA A 608 3.79 -22.87 -8.35
CA ALA A 608 2.85 -23.97 -8.50
C ALA A 608 1.49 -23.68 -7.83
N TYR A 609 1.51 -23.09 -6.63
CA TYR A 609 0.29 -22.65 -5.93
C TYR A 609 -0.48 -21.60 -6.74
N ASN A 610 0.20 -20.56 -7.21
CA ASN A 610 -0.42 -19.51 -8.02
C ASN A 610 -0.95 -20.06 -9.35
N SER A 611 -0.17 -20.91 -10.04
CA SER A 611 -0.59 -21.56 -11.28
C SER A 611 -1.83 -22.43 -11.09
N GLY A 612 -1.83 -23.27 -10.05
CA GLY A 612 -2.99 -24.12 -9.72
C GLY A 612 -4.24 -23.33 -9.31
N ASN A 613 -4.06 -22.14 -8.71
CA ASN A 613 -5.17 -21.21 -8.45
C ASN A 613 -5.67 -20.57 -9.73
N SER A 614 -4.78 -20.03 -10.57
CA SER A 614 -5.14 -19.37 -11.83
C SER A 614 -5.80 -20.33 -12.81
N MET A 615 -5.43 -21.62 -12.82
CA MET A 615 -6.13 -22.65 -13.58
C MET A 615 -7.63 -22.72 -13.28
N SER A 616 -8.05 -22.37 -12.05
CA SER A 616 -9.47 -22.32 -11.67
C SER A 616 -10.22 -21.11 -12.23
N PHE A 617 -9.54 -20.19 -12.90
CA PHE A 617 -10.14 -19.05 -13.60
C PHE A 617 -10.14 -19.22 -15.12
N MET A 618 -9.46 -20.26 -15.63
CA MET A 618 -9.45 -20.61 -17.04
C MET A 618 -10.64 -21.50 -17.40
N ASN A 619 -10.82 -21.77 -18.69
CA ASN A 619 -11.72 -22.81 -19.18
C ASN A 619 -11.35 -24.18 -18.57
N ALA A 620 -12.20 -24.67 -17.67
CA ALA A 620 -11.93 -25.87 -16.90
C ALA A 620 -11.75 -27.13 -17.77
N ASP A 621 -12.51 -27.25 -18.86
CA ASP A 621 -12.44 -28.44 -19.73
C ASP A 621 -11.11 -28.49 -20.50
N LEU A 622 -10.61 -27.35 -20.96
CA LEU A 622 -9.29 -27.26 -21.59
C LEU A 622 -8.17 -27.55 -20.60
N VAL A 623 -8.27 -27.04 -19.37
CA VAL A 623 -7.27 -27.34 -18.33
C VAL A 623 -7.27 -28.82 -18.00
N ILE A 624 -8.44 -29.44 -17.81
CA ILE A 624 -8.56 -30.88 -17.53
C ILE A 624 -7.98 -31.70 -18.68
N ALA A 625 -8.31 -31.38 -19.93
CA ALA A 625 -7.76 -32.06 -21.09
C ALA A 625 -6.22 -31.95 -21.13
N GLN A 626 -5.67 -30.75 -20.90
CA GLN A 626 -4.23 -30.54 -20.87
C GLN A 626 -3.55 -31.33 -19.74
N LEU A 627 -4.14 -31.39 -18.54
CA LEU A 627 -3.65 -32.20 -17.42
C LEU A 627 -3.69 -33.70 -17.74
N GLN A 628 -4.73 -34.17 -18.42
CA GLN A 628 -4.83 -35.56 -18.88
C GLN A 628 -3.76 -35.91 -19.92
N GLU A 629 -3.39 -34.98 -20.81
CA GLU A 629 -2.26 -35.19 -21.73
C GLU A 629 -0.94 -35.37 -20.98
N TYR A 630 -0.71 -34.65 -19.87
CA TYR A 630 0.47 -34.90 -19.03
C TYR A 630 0.46 -36.32 -18.45
N LEU A 631 -0.68 -36.83 -17.96
CA LEU A 631 -0.77 -38.20 -17.42
C LEU A 631 -0.50 -39.29 -18.45
N LYS A 632 -0.58 -38.99 -19.77
CA LYS A 632 -0.21 -39.92 -20.84
C LYS A 632 1.31 -40.01 -21.05
N LYS A 633 2.08 -39.02 -20.59
CA LYS A 633 3.55 -39.04 -20.67
C LYS A 633 4.10 -40.04 -19.62
N PRO A 634 5.05 -40.91 -19.98
CA PRO A 634 5.58 -41.94 -19.06
C PRO A 634 6.09 -41.40 -17.72
N GLU A 635 6.74 -40.24 -17.72
CA GLU A 635 7.32 -39.60 -16.53
C GLU A 635 6.28 -39.02 -15.56
N PHE A 636 5.03 -38.84 -16.00
CA PHE A 636 3.92 -38.35 -15.18
C PHE A 636 2.79 -39.38 -15.02
N ALA A 637 2.97 -40.60 -15.54
CA ALA A 637 1.97 -41.65 -15.45
C ALA A 637 1.62 -41.95 -13.99
N GLY A 638 0.33 -41.83 -13.63
CA GLY A 638 -0.14 -42.06 -12.27
C GLY A 638 0.23 -40.96 -11.26
N ASN A 639 0.70 -39.78 -11.70
CA ASN A 639 1.05 -38.68 -10.81
C ASN A 639 -0.19 -38.18 -10.03
N THR A 640 -0.14 -38.33 -8.70
CA THR A 640 -1.27 -38.00 -7.81
C THR A 640 -1.54 -36.50 -7.71
N ASP A 641 -0.56 -35.66 -7.99
CA ASP A 641 -0.69 -34.21 -7.86
C ASP A 641 -1.47 -33.65 -9.06
N ILE A 642 -1.15 -34.15 -10.26
CA ILE A 642 -1.91 -33.88 -11.47
C ILE A 642 -3.35 -34.40 -11.33
N GLN A 643 -3.56 -35.61 -10.79
CA GLN A 643 -4.91 -36.13 -10.52
C GLN A 643 -5.69 -35.25 -9.51
N ARG A 644 -5.02 -34.75 -8.46
CA ARG A 644 -5.62 -33.79 -7.51
C ARG A 644 -5.99 -32.47 -8.19
N LEU A 645 -5.15 -31.98 -9.11
CA LEU A 645 -5.46 -30.78 -9.90
C LEU A 645 -6.66 -31.01 -10.80
N ILE A 646 -6.78 -32.16 -11.48
CA ILE A 646 -7.95 -32.52 -12.29
C ILE A 646 -9.22 -32.47 -11.43
N LYS A 647 -9.22 -33.18 -10.29
CA LYS A 647 -10.36 -33.19 -9.37
C LYS A 647 -10.72 -31.79 -8.86
N ARG A 648 -9.71 -30.95 -8.60
CA ARG A 648 -9.92 -29.56 -8.22
C ARG A 648 -10.65 -28.80 -9.33
N GLN A 649 -10.22 -28.93 -10.59
CA GLN A 649 -10.87 -28.22 -11.70
C GLN A 649 -12.27 -28.75 -12.02
N GLU A 650 -12.52 -30.06 -11.86
CA GLU A 650 -13.89 -30.61 -11.94
C GLU A 650 -14.81 -29.97 -10.88
N GLY A 651 -14.34 -29.88 -9.64
CA GLY A 651 -15.07 -29.22 -8.56
C GLY A 651 -15.26 -27.72 -8.80
N THR A 652 -14.27 -27.03 -9.36
CA THR A 652 -14.39 -25.63 -9.77
C THR A 652 -15.46 -25.46 -10.85
N ARG A 653 -15.46 -26.31 -11.89
CA ARG A 653 -16.47 -26.28 -12.95
C ARG A 653 -17.88 -26.45 -12.40
N GLU A 654 -18.10 -27.46 -11.55
CA GLU A 654 -19.40 -27.68 -10.91
C GLU A 654 -19.83 -26.48 -10.05
N LYS A 655 -18.89 -25.91 -9.29
CA LYS A 655 -19.13 -24.74 -8.46
C LYS A 655 -19.53 -23.52 -9.30
N VAL A 656 -18.76 -23.18 -10.33
CA VAL A 656 -19.03 -22.03 -11.20
C VAL A 656 -20.39 -22.18 -11.89
N LEU A 657 -20.71 -23.37 -12.41
CA LEU A 657 -22.04 -23.64 -13.00
C LEU A 657 -23.17 -23.47 -11.99
N LYS A 658 -22.96 -23.87 -10.73
CA LYS A 658 -23.95 -23.69 -9.66
C LYS A 658 -24.13 -22.22 -9.30
N GLU A 659 -23.04 -21.49 -9.08
CA GLU A 659 -23.06 -20.06 -8.74
C GLU A 659 -23.73 -19.24 -9.86
N GLY A 660 -23.43 -19.53 -11.13
CA GLY A 660 -24.11 -18.90 -12.27
C GLY A 660 -25.63 -19.10 -12.25
N LYS A 661 -26.11 -20.31 -11.95
CA LYS A 661 -27.55 -20.59 -11.81
C LYS A 661 -28.19 -19.84 -10.64
N VAL A 662 -27.49 -19.72 -9.50
CA VAL A 662 -27.98 -18.95 -8.35
C VAL A 662 -28.07 -17.47 -8.69
N MET A 663 -27.06 -16.93 -9.37
CA MET A 663 -27.07 -15.53 -9.84
C MET A 663 -28.25 -15.23 -10.75
N GLU A 664 -28.61 -16.14 -11.67
CA GLU A 664 -29.73 -16.02 -12.59
C GLU A 664 -31.12 -16.21 -11.94
N ASP A 665 -31.22 -17.02 -10.88
CA ASP A 665 -32.49 -17.32 -10.23
C ASP A 665 -32.96 -16.18 -9.32
N LYS A 666 -33.89 -15.35 -9.81
CA LYS A 666 -34.53 -14.27 -9.05
C LYS A 666 -35.31 -14.75 -7.81
N LYS A 667 -35.61 -16.04 -7.70
CA LYS A 667 -36.27 -16.63 -6.52
C LYS A 667 -35.28 -17.16 -5.48
N ALA A 668 -33.99 -17.22 -5.81
CA ALA A 668 -32.96 -17.63 -4.88
C ALA A 668 -32.83 -16.64 -3.71
N VAL A 669 -32.22 -17.09 -2.62
CA VAL A 669 -32.03 -16.28 -1.43
C VAL A 669 -31.15 -15.07 -1.77
N ALA A 670 -31.65 -13.85 -1.53
CA ALA A 670 -30.95 -12.62 -1.91
C ALA A 670 -29.51 -12.53 -1.37
N LYS A 671 -29.28 -13.07 -0.16
CA LYS A 671 -27.95 -13.15 0.45
C LYS A 671 -26.98 -14.06 -0.32
N GLU A 672 -27.48 -15.15 -0.89
CA GLU A 672 -26.68 -16.09 -1.69
C GLU A 672 -26.31 -15.47 -3.04
N ARG A 673 -27.29 -14.86 -3.74
CA ARG A 673 -27.03 -14.10 -4.97
C ARG A 673 -26.00 -13.00 -4.75
N ALA A 674 -26.16 -12.23 -3.68
CA ALA A 674 -25.20 -11.17 -3.32
C ALA A 674 -23.83 -11.73 -2.94
N PHE A 675 -23.76 -12.90 -2.29
CA PHE A 675 -22.49 -13.55 -1.98
C PHE A 675 -21.75 -13.95 -3.26
N ASP A 676 -22.44 -14.60 -4.20
CA ASP A 676 -21.84 -15.06 -5.46
C ASP A 676 -21.36 -13.89 -6.32
N VAL A 677 -22.13 -12.79 -6.40
CA VAL A 677 -21.69 -11.54 -7.05
C VAL A 677 -20.42 -10.97 -6.37
N ASN A 678 -20.43 -10.84 -5.03
CA ASN A 678 -19.31 -10.24 -4.31
C ASN A 678 -18.03 -11.10 -4.36
N MET A 679 -18.16 -12.41 -4.54
CA MET A 679 -17.02 -13.32 -4.69
C MET A 679 -16.17 -13.00 -5.93
N LEU A 680 -16.76 -12.41 -6.97
CA LEU A 680 -16.06 -11.99 -8.19
C LEU A 680 -15.01 -10.89 -7.94
N ARG A 681 -15.07 -10.16 -6.81
CA ARG A 681 -14.02 -9.21 -6.40
C ARG A 681 -12.70 -9.90 -6.03
N THR A 682 -12.80 -11.18 -5.64
CA THR A 682 -11.69 -12.00 -5.15
C THR A 682 -11.28 -13.07 -6.15
N TYR A 683 -12.25 -13.66 -6.86
CA TYR A 683 -12.02 -14.75 -7.80
C TYR A 683 -12.42 -14.32 -9.21
N THR A 684 -11.48 -14.36 -10.14
CA THR A 684 -11.65 -13.91 -11.53
C THR A 684 -12.40 -14.96 -12.37
N TYR A 685 -13.58 -15.41 -11.94
CA TYR A 685 -14.38 -16.37 -12.71
C TYR A 685 -14.97 -15.69 -13.95
N HIS A 686 -14.21 -15.67 -15.04
CA HIS A 686 -14.60 -15.03 -16.29
C HIS A 686 -15.93 -15.56 -16.83
N GLU A 687 -16.22 -16.84 -16.65
CA GLU A 687 -17.49 -17.47 -17.06
C GLU A 687 -18.73 -16.85 -16.42
N LEU A 688 -18.61 -16.20 -15.24
CA LEU A 688 -19.71 -15.55 -14.52
C LEU A 688 -19.90 -14.07 -14.88
N VAL A 689 -19.01 -13.49 -15.70
CA VAL A 689 -19.13 -12.11 -16.16
C VAL A 689 -20.48 -11.84 -16.87
N PRO A 690 -20.99 -12.71 -17.76
CA PRO A 690 -22.30 -12.50 -18.39
C PRO A 690 -23.44 -12.39 -17.38
N GLN A 691 -23.45 -13.22 -16.33
CA GLN A 691 -24.48 -13.19 -15.28
C GLN A 691 -24.41 -11.91 -14.46
N ALA A 692 -23.21 -11.46 -14.10
CA ALA A 692 -23.04 -10.17 -13.42
C ALA A 692 -23.48 -9.00 -14.30
N ILE A 693 -23.19 -9.04 -15.61
CA ILE A 693 -23.67 -8.03 -16.57
C ILE A 693 -25.20 -8.01 -16.63
N ALA A 694 -25.84 -9.18 -16.71
CA ALA A 694 -27.30 -9.30 -16.77
C ALA A 694 -27.97 -8.72 -15.52
N ILE A 695 -27.43 -9.02 -14.33
CA ILE A 695 -27.88 -8.45 -13.05
C ILE A 695 -27.78 -6.93 -13.09
N ALA A 696 -26.62 -6.38 -13.47
CA ALA A 696 -26.40 -4.93 -13.48
C ALA A 696 -27.33 -4.18 -14.45
N ALA A 697 -27.60 -4.77 -15.62
CA ALA A 697 -28.44 -4.18 -16.67
C ALA A 697 -29.95 -4.21 -16.36
N ASP A 698 -30.41 -5.14 -15.55
CA ASP A 698 -31.84 -5.35 -15.31
C ASP A 698 -32.42 -4.35 -14.29
N ALA A 699 -33.28 -3.44 -14.76
CA ALA A 699 -33.93 -2.44 -13.91
C ALA A 699 -34.91 -3.03 -12.87
N ALA A 700 -35.33 -4.28 -13.02
CA ALA A 700 -36.18 -4.97 -12.07
C ALA A 700 -35.41 -5.67 -10.93
N GLU A 701 -34.08 -5.71 -11.00
CA GLU A 701 -33.23 -6.24 -9.92
C GLU A 701 -33.08 -5.25 -8.76
N ASP A 702 -32.77 -5.79 -7.57
CA ASP A 702 -32.49 -4.98 -6.39
C ASP A 702 -31.30 -4.03 -6.64
N HIS A 703 -31.48 -2.75 -6.32
CA HIS A 703 -30.48 -1.71 -6.57
C HIS A 703 -29.11 -2.02 -5.93
N LYS A 704 -29.07 -2.62 -4.72
CA LYS A 704 -27.79 -2.97 -4.08
C LYS A 704 -27.11 -4.13 -4.79
N LEU A 705 -27.86 -5.10 -5.27
CA LEU A 705 -27.33 -6.21 -6.06
C LEU A 705 -26.76 -5.72 -7.40
N ARG A 706 -27.46 -4.81 -8.08
CA ARG A 706 -26.97 -4.15 -9.30
C ARG A 706 -25.67 -3.40 -9.06
N LEU A 707 -25.59 -2.63 -7.98
CA LEU A 707 -24.38 -1.89 -7.61
C LEU A 707 -23.20 -2.83 -7.32
N ALA A 708 -23.43 -3.89 -6.55
CA ALA A 708 -22.42 -4.89 -6.26
C ALA A 708 -21.91 -5.58 -7.53
N ALA A 709 -22.79 -5.86 -8.50
CA ALA A 709 -22.41 -6.44 -9.78
C ALA A 709 -21.50 -5.49 -10.59
N VAL A 710 -21.83 -4.20 -10.68
CA VAL A 710 -20.98 -3.22 -11.39
C VAL A 710 -19.61 -3.08 -10.71
N GLU A 711 -19.56 -2.97 -9.38
CA GLU A 711 -18.30 -2.86 -8.63
C GLU A 711 -17.42 -4.10 -8.81
N ALA A 712 -18.02 -5.29 -8.72
CA ALA A 712 -17.33 -6.56 -8.89
C ALA A 712 -16.74 -6.71 -10.30
N LEU A 713 -17.47 -6.31 -11.33
CA LEU A 713 -17.00 -6.32 -12.71
C LEU A 713 -15.78 -5.42 -12.95
N GLY A 714 -15.58 -4.37 -12.14
CA GLY A 714 -14.38 -3.54 -12.24
C GLY A 714 -13.10 -4.20 -11.72
N TRP A 715 -13.14 -5.42 -11.21
CA TRP A 715 -11.95 -6.23 -10.90
C TRP A 715 -11.44 -7.07 -12.09
N PHE A 716 -11.97 -6.85 -13.30
CA PHE A 716 -11.64 -7.61 -14.51
C PHE A 716 -10.89 -6.78 -15.58
N PRO A 717 -9.83 -5.99 -15.25
CA PRO A 717 -9.16 -5.11 -16.21
C PRO A 717 -8.45 -5.83 -17.37
N TYR A 718 -8.08 -7.10 -17.17
CA TYR A 718 -7.38 -7.94 -18.14
C TYR A 718 -8.24 -9.01 -18.80
N SER A 719 -9.49 -9.17 -18.34
CA SER A 719 -10.39 -10.22 -18.80
C SER A 719 -10.62 -10.17 -20.30
N TYR A 720 -10.68 -11.34 -20.95
CA TYR A 720 -11.13 -11.45 -22.34
C TYR A 720 -12.57 -10.95 -22.56
N GLN A 721 -13.34 -10.70 -21.49
CA GLN A 721 -14.69 -10.11 -21.54
C GLN A 721 -14.73 -8.60 -21.27
N LYS A 722 -13.57 -7.94 -21.10
CA LYS A 722 -13.45 -6.52 -20.75
C LYS A 722 -14.37 -5.62 -21.58
N ASP A 723 -14.40 -5.79 -22.90
CA ASP A 723 -15.17 -4.93 -23.81
C ASP A 723 -16.68 -5.00 -23.53
N LYS A 724 -17.20 -6.17 -23.13
CA LYS A 724 -18.60 -6.32 -22.72
C LYS A 724 -18.91 -5.55 -21.44
N ILE A 725 -17.96 -5.54 -20.51
CA ILE A 725 -18.08 -4.80 -19.24
C ILE A 725 -18.07 -3.29 -19.51
N VAL A 726 -17.15 -2.83 -20.37
CA VAL A 726 -17.10 -1.41 -20.78
C VAL A 726 -18.41 -0.99 -21.46
N ALA A 727 -18.96 -1.82 -22.35
CA ALA A 727 -20.23 -1.56 -23.01
C ALA A 727 -21.41 -1.45 -22.02
N LEU A 728 -21.46 -2.33 -21.02
CA LEU A 728 -22.43 -2.22 -19.92
C LEU A 728 -22.27 -0.89 -19.17
N CYS A 729 -21.05 -0.52 -18.81
CA CYS A 729 -20.81 0.74 -18.10
C CYS A 729 -21.29 1.93 -18.92
N ASP A 730 -21.03 1.96 -20.23
CA ASP A 730 -21.51 3.01 -21.13
C ASP A 730 -23.04 3.08 -21.20
N GLN A 731 -23.71 1.92 -21.26
CA GLN A 731 -25.16 1.86 -21.19
C GLN A 731 -25.69 2.47 -19.87
N LEU A 732 -25.14 2.07 -18.73
CA LEU A 732 -25.60 2.55 -17.42
C LEU A 732 -25.34 4.06 -17.23
N ILE A 733 -24.19 4.56 -17.69
CA ILE A 733 -23.85 5.99 -17.62
C ILE A 733 -24.81 6.83 -18.47
N ALA A 734 -25.15 6.36 -19.67
CA ALA A 734 -26.02 7.07 -20.60
C ALA A 734 -27.51 6.99 -20.23
N ASP A 735 -27.93 5.94 -19.52
CA ASP A 735 -29.31 5.73 -19.11
C ASP A 735 -29.77 6.74 -18.04
N LYS A 736 -30.75 7.57 -18.39
CA LYS A 736 -31.34 8.57 -17.49
C LYS A 736 -32.17 7.96 -16.36
N ASN A 737 -32.60 6.70 -16.51
CA ASN A 737 -33.33 5.97 -15.47
C ASN A 737 -32.38 5.33 -14.45
N SER A 738 -31.09 5.27 -14.74
CA SER A 738 -30.09 4.78 -13.79
C SER A 738 -29.85 5.81 -12.68
N THR A 739 -29.80 5.32 -11.44
CA THR A 739 -29.57 6.16 -10.26
C THR A 739 -28.19 6.82 -10.32
N ALA A 740 -28.00 7.94 -9.62
CA ALA A 740 -26.70 8.62 -9.56
C ALA A 740 -25.59 7.67 -9.07
N GLN A 741 -25.85 6.90 -8.02
CA GLN A 741 -24.90 5.94 -7.46
C GLN A 741 -24.49 4.85 -8.45
N LEU A 742 -25.44 4.33 -9.25
CA LEU A 742 -25.13 3.31 -10.25
C LEU A 742 -24.29 3.88 -11.40
N ARG A 743 -24.59 5.11 -11.83
CA ARG A 743 -23.80 5.82 -12.86
C ARG A 743 -22.38 6.13 -12.39
N GLU A 744 -22.23 6.54 -11.13
CA GLU A 744 -20.92 6.80 -10.52
C GLU A 744 -20.08 5.51 -10.42
N GLU A 745 -20.66 4.39 -9.98
CA GLU A 745 -19.93 3.13 -9.92
C GLU A 745 -19.60 2.58 -11.31
N ALA A 746 -20.50 2.75 -12.29
CA ALA A 746 -20.22 2.42 -13.68
C ALA A 746 -19.07 3.27 -14.26
N MET A 747 -19.03 4.56 -13.93
CA MET A 747 -17.92 5.45 -14.32
C MET A 747 -16.61 5.01 -13.66
N ARG A 748 -16.61 4.70 -12.36
CA ARG A 748 -15.44 4.22 -11.63
C ARG A 748 -14.90 2.92 -12.23
N THR A 749 -15.80 1.99 -12.53
CA THR A 749 -15.47 0.71 -13.16
C THR A 749 -14.90 0.92 -14.56
N LYS A 750 -15.55 1.71 -15.42
CA LYS A 750 -15.03 2.03 -16.74
C LYS A 750 -13.64 2.68 -16.69
N THR A 751 -13.46 3.68 -15.83
CA THR A 751 -12.17 4.38 -15.66
C THR A 751 -11.04 3.41 -15.32
N TYR A 752 -11.29 2.49 -14.40
CA TYR A 752 -10.31 1.48 -14.01
C TYR A 752 -10.00 0.48 -15.13
N LEU A 753 -11.01 -0.05 -15.81
CA LEU A 753 -10.81 -1.00 -16.91
C LEU A 753 -10.01 -0.37 -18.05
N LEU A 754 -10.34 0.87 -18.43
CA LEU A 754 -9.65 1.55 -19.54
C LEU A 754 -8.23 1.98 -19.19
N HIS A 755 -7.87 2.06 -17.91
CA HIS A 755 -6.50 2.33 -17.51
C HIS A 755 -5.52 1.30 -18.08
N PHE A 756 -5.85 0.02 -17.99
CA PHE A 756 -5.02 -1.06 -18.52
C PHE A 756 -5.31 -1.30 -20.00
N SER A 757 -5.06 -0.29 -20.83
CA SER A 757 -5.22 -0.37 -22.28
C SER A 757 -4.24 0.54 -23.01
N ALA A 758 -3.76 0.10 -24.17
CA ALA A 758 -2.86 0.90 -25.01
C ALA A 758 -3.50 2.23 -25.43
N GLU A 759 -4.82 2.26 -25.63
CA GLU A 759 -5.59 3.47 -26.00
C GLU A 759 -5.41 4.60 -24.98
N LYS A 760 -5.37 4.29 -23.68
CA LYS A 760 -5.14 5.28 -22.62
C LYS A 760 -3.76 5.93 -22.72
N TYR A 761 -2.77 5.19 -23.22
CA TYR A 761 -1.38 5.59 -23.38
C TYR A 761 -1.02 5.94 -24.82
N GLN A 762 -2.01 6.15 -25.69
CA GLN A 762 -1.78 6.83 -26.95
C GLN A 762 -1.56 8.31 -26.64
N THR A 763 -0.30 8.71 -26.50
CA THR A 763 0.03 10.12 -26.65
C THR A 763 -0.37 10.52 -28.07
N VAL A 764 -1.44 11.31 -28.19
CA VAL A 764 -1.55 12.27 -29.30
C VAL A 764 -0.22 13.00 -29.27
N ALA A 765 0.60 12.83 -30.31
CA ALA A 765 1.81 13.60 -30.53
C ALA A 765 1.44 15.10 -30.51
N LYS A 766 1.39 15.70 -29.32
CA LYS A 766 1.17 17.13 -29.16
C LYS A 766 2.54 17.77 -29.23
N LYS A 767 2.81 18.24 -30.46
CA LYS A 767 3.71 19.32 -30.90
C LYS A 767 4.74 19.82 -29.90
#